data_AF-A0A1I6VDD3-F1
#
_entry.id   AF-A0A1I6VDD3-F1
#
_cell.length_a   1.000
_cell.length_b   1.000
_cell.length_c   1.000
_cell.angle_alpha   90.00
_cell.angle_beta   90.00
_cell.angle_gamma   90.00
#
_symmetry.space_group_name_H-M   'P 1'
#
loop_
_entity.id
_entity.type
_entity.pdbx_description
1 polymer ?
#
loop_
_entity_poly.entity_id
_entity_poly.type
_entity_poly.pdbx_seq_one_letter_code
_entity_poly.pdbx_strand_id
1 'polypeptide(L)'
;MTLAERIGTHRQGEYPAGRAATRTDLDRLFDEALVFKPHMSGSEWAEEHGRIPKSTGSESGPVTLYGYQRGLMDAMCDPTLPLVTVLKAARVGYTRLATLAIGYHLHQDPTLCAVAQPVEDDAEEFGATEIAPMLRETPVLAKMLRPVRKGEKQDSATFYQLSNGALVRVVGAASDDAFRRYSARFLFADEIDGDGWTPGAKTQGDKLKLFWTRGETFYNRKQVRGSTPLLEETSRVWKLWLASDQRRYFVPCPQCSEHAGELAGWQYLDWGGKDTPHGLKWDLNEDRSLKSVWYQGTCGCIIDEGSKAWMDAHGEWRATATPKTPGHAGFHLWTGMSLNANAAWPVIVQEWLEAQDDPANLVQPFNNLRLGRPHRQTFGQEIKPGVFLERREEYGAEVPDFVSFLTLGGDVQSGTNARIEGAVWGWGPGLECALIGHFVIPGDPAQPEVWRDLDALLKRTFKKGDGTELRVRAAAIDSGGHHTAETYAFCTERRKRRVWAIKGKSEARGSRTKVWPRLPSSKLGASWYMIGGNAARDFAYGSLTVTDPGPRHVRFPIEPARGSRSIDAEYFEQLTREKLVVHQRLGFTEWQKPKAAHEAGVCFVYAYVAVCGLQAMSGRYVALGKLPEREDGPDDPAEPSEAQAASEADAKPQAVERQVVATRAQPAKAPDWEPPRKRQSKWL
;
A
#
# COMPACT_ATOMS: atom_id res chain seq x y z
N MET A 1 -57.41 53.89 -4.25
CA MET A 1 -57.68 54.23 -2.85
C MET A 1 -56.78 55.38 -2.44
N THR A 2 -57.36 56.51 -2.05
CA THR A 2 -56.62 57.69 -1.60
C THR A 2 -55.94 57.41 -0.25
N LEU A 3 -54.92 58.21 0.12
CA LEU A 3 -54.23 58.04 1.42
C LEU A 3 -55.20 58.17 2.61
N ALA A 4 -56.19 59.07 2.50
CA ALA A 4 -57.23 59.26 3.50
C ALA A 4 -58.13 58.03 3.65
N GLU A 5 -58.52 57.39 2.54
CA GLU A 5 -59.29 56.14 2.54
C GLU A 5 -58.51 54.99 3.20
N ARG A 6 -57.21 54.86 2.90
CA ARG A 6 -56.35 53.83 3.53
C ARG A 6 -56.23 54.01 5.05
N ILE A 7 -56.12 55.26 5.52
CA ILE A 7 -56.08 55.60 6.94
C ILE A 7 -57.45 55.32 7.61
N GLY A 8 -58.55 55.60 6.90
CA GLY A 8 -59.91 55.29 7.35
C GLY A 8 -60.12 53.79 7.59
N THR A 9 -59.76 52.96 6.62
CA THR A 9 -59.81 51.49 6.76
C THR A 9 -58.91 50.96 7.89
N HIS A 10 -57.73 51.56 8.07
CA HIS A 10 -56.83 51.21 9.18
C HIS A 10 -57.46 51.49 10.56
N ARG A 11 -58.15 52.63 10.72
CA ARG A 11 -58.82 52.99 11.99
C ARG A 11 -60.05 52.12 12.29
N GLN A 12 -60.68 51.55 11.26
CA GLN A 12 -61.85 50.66 11.38
C GLN A 12 -61.47 49.18 11.55
N GLY A 13 -60.17 48.84 11.55
CA GLY A 13 -59.68 47.46 11.67
C GLY A 13 -59.85 46.61 10.40
N GLU A 14 -60.33 47.20 9.31
CA GLU A 14 -60.53 46.55 8.01
C GLU A 14 -59.24 46.64 7.19
N TYR A 15 -58.40 45.62 7.30
CA TYR A 15 -57.11 45.55 6.61
C TYR A 15 -57.06 44.45 5.54
N PRO A 16 -57.97 44.43 4.54
CA PRO A 16 -58.12 43.30 3.63
C PRO A 16 -56.85 43.04 2.80
N ALA A 17 -56.19 44.08 2.29
CA ALA A 17 -55.01 43.93 1.45
C ALA A 17 -53.80 43.38 2.21
N GLY A 18 -53.52 43.88 3.42
CA GLY A 18 -52.37 43.38 4.17
C GLY A 18 -52.68 42.12 4.99
N ARG A 19 -53.95 41.85 5.38
CA ARG A 19 -54.34 40.51 5.85
C ARG A 19 -54.17 39.47 4.75
N ALA A 20 -54.53 39.80 3.51
CA ALA A 20 -54.28 38.93 2.36
C ALA A 20 -52.78 38.72 2.13
N ALA A 21 -51.96 39.78 2.18
CA ALA A 21 -50.51 39.66 2.05
C ALA A 21 -49.89 38.81 3.17
N THR A 22 -50.25 39.07 4.45
CA THR A 22 -49.79 38.25 5.58
C THR A 22 -50.26 36.82 5.47
N ARG A 23 -51.49 36.56 4.99
CA ARG A 23 -51.98 35.21 4.74
C ARG A 23 -51.18 34.53 3.64
N THR A 24 -50.93 35.19 2.50
CA THR A 24 -50.07 34.65 1.44
C THR A 24 -48.66 34.34 1.95
N ASP A 25 -48.09 35.20 2.79
CA ASP A 25 -46.77 34.96 3.40
C ASP A 25 -46.79 33.80 4.39
N LEU A 26 -47.87 33.66 5.19
CA LEU A 26 -48.05 32.53 6.09
C LEU A 26 -48.27 31.23 5.31
N ASP A 27 -49.15 31.22 4.31
CA ASP A 27 -49.40 30.05 3.46
C ASP A 27 -48.09 29.64 2.75
N ARG A 28 -47.33 30.60 2.22
CA ARG A 28 -45.98 30.37 1.68
C ARG A 28 -45.03 29.80 2.73
N LEU A 29 -45.01 30.33 3.96
CA LEU A 29 -44.20 29.78 5.05
C LEU A 29 -44.64 28.37 5.45
N PHE A 30 -45.93 28.06 5.44
CA PHE A 30 -46.44 26.71 5.67
C PHE A 30 -45.97 25.76 4.56
N ASP A 31 -46.10 26.18 3.29
CA ASP A 31 -45.67 25.42 2.12
C ASP A 31 -44.14 25.28 2.00
N GLU A 32 -43.37 26.24 2.50
CA GLU A 32 -41.90 26.23 2.43
C GLU A 32 -41.25 25.61 3.69
N ALA A 33 -41.85 25.76 4.88
CA ALA A 33 -41.22 25.41 6.16
C ALA A 33 -41.88 24.22 6.89
N LEU A 34 -43.14 23.88 6.59
CA LEU A 34 -43.87 22.78 7.24
C LEU A 34 -44.16 21.60 6.31
N VAL A 35 -43.59 21.61 5.10
CA VAL A 35 -43.59 20.44 4.21
C VAL A 35 -42.52 19.47 4.69
N PHE A 36 -42.97 18.36 5.27
CA PHE A 36 -42.12 17.20 5.48
C PHE A 36 -41.73 16.64 4.12
N LYS A 37 -40.42 16.64 3.80
CA LYS A 37 -39.94 15.99 2.59
C LYS A 37 -40.30 14.50 2.63
N PRO A 38 -40.73 13.89 1.51
CA PRO A 38 -40.97 12.46 1.46
C PRO A 38 -39.72 11.71 1.94
N HIS A 39 -39.90 10.67 2.76
CA HIS A 39 -38.78 9.85 3.18
C HIS A 39 -38.13 9.21 1.93
N MET A 40 -36.82 9.41 1.79
CA MET A 40 -36.03 8.95 0.65
C MET A 40 -34.74 8.37 1.22
N SER A 41 -34.35 7.19 0.76
CA SER A 41 -33.06 6.60 1.12
C SER A 41 -31.91 7.38 0.48
N GLY A 42 -30.68 7.13 0.95
CA GLY A 42 -29.50 7.80 0.41
C GLY A 42 -29.27 7.45 -1.07
N SER A 43 -29.47 6.19 -1.44
CA SER A 43 -29.30 5.68 -2.79
C SER A 43 -30.36 6.22 -3.74
N GLU A 44 -31.64 6.24 -3.35
CA GLU A 44 -32.71 6.86 -4.13
C GLU A 44 -32.42 8.34 -4.40
N TRP A 45 -32.00 9.08 -3.36
CA TRP A 45 -31.63 10.49 -3.52
C TRP A 45 -30.44 10.68 -4.46
N ALA A 46 -29.43 9.83 -4.36
CA ALA A 46 -28.25 9.89 -5.20
C ALA A 46 -28.61 9.66 -6.67
N GLU A 47 -29.42 8.65 -6.98
CA GLU A 47 -29.80 8.31 -8.36
C GLU A 47 -30.81 9.33 -8.94
N GLU A 48 -31.72 9.89 -8.12
CA GLU A 48 -32.69 10.89 -8.56
C GLU A 48 -32.04 12.27 -8.78
N HIS A 49 -31.23 12.74 -7.83
CA HIS A 49 -30.74 14.12 -7.80
C HIS A 49 -29.25 14.25 -8.07
N GLY A 50 -28.45 13.28 -7.64
CA GLY A 50 -27.00 13.34 -7.67
C GLY A 50 -26.44 13.49 -9.09
N ARG A 51 -25.32 14.19 -9.21
CA ARG A 51 -24.55 14.34 -10.44
C ARG A 51 -23.09 14.05 -10.19
N ILE A 52 -22.47 13.37 -11.15
CA ILE A 52 -21.02 13.15 -11.22
C ILE A 52 -20.41 14.33 -11.97
N PRO A 53 -19.59 15.16 -11.31
CA PRO A 53 -19.00 16.32 -11.96
C PRO A 53 -18.03 15.94 -13.07
N LYS A 54 -18.05 16.68 -14.19
CA LYS A 54 -17.14 16.43 -15.33
C LYS A 54 -15.65 16.50 -14.98
N SER A 55 -15.31 17.20 -13.90
CA SER A 55 -13.93 17.40 -13.45
C SER A 55 -13.38 16.28 -12.56
N THR A 56 -14.19 15.30 -12.15
CA THR A 56 -13.83 14.32 -11.09
C THR A 56 -13.46 12.93 -11.59
N GLY A 57 -13.69 12.61 -12.87
CA GLY A 57 -13.37 11.27 -13.39
C GLY A 57 -13.75 11.01 -14.84
N SER A 58 -13.75 9.73 -15.21
CA SER A 58 -14.07 9.22 -16.56
C SER A 58 -15.57 9.18 -16.87
N GLU A 59 -16.42 9.26 -15.84
CA GLU A 59 -17.88 9.31 -15.94
C GLU A 59 -18.37 10.72 -15.58
N SER A 60 -19.47 11.17 -16.17
CA SER A 60 -20.12 12.43 -15.79
C SER A 60 -21.61 12.36 -16.05
N GLY A 61 -22.40 13.18 -15.33
CA GLY A 61 -23.86 13.25 -15.50
C GLY A 61 -24.63 12.58 -14.36
N PRO A 62 -25.85 12.08 -14.60
CA PRO A 62 -26.66 11.41 -13.58
C PRO A 62 -25.90 10.27 -12.91
N VAL A 63 -26.04 10.17 -11.58
CA VAL A 63 -25.43 9.09 -10.82
C VAL A 63 -26.22 7.80 -11.06
N THR A 64 -25.51 6.75 -11.45
CA THR A 64 -25.97 5.37 -11.32
C THR A 64 -25.07 4.68 -10.31
N LEU A 65 -25.65 4.08 -9.28
CA LEU A 65 -24.89 3.35 -8.27
C LEU A 65 -24.75 1.88 -8.67
N TYR A 66 -23.59 1.30 -8.36
CA TYR A 66 -23.44 -0.16 -8.34
C TYR A 66 -24.23 -0.72 -7.16
N GLY A 67 -24.64 -2.00 -7.25
CA GLY A 67 -25.41 -2.67 -6.20
C GLY A 67 -24.72 -2.57 -4.84
N TYR A 68 -23.42 -2.88 -4.78
CA TYR A 68 -22.66 -2.77 -3.53
C TYR A 68 -22.57 -1.33 -3.00
N GLN A 69 -22.74 -0.32 -3.83
CA GLN A 69 -22.67 1.08 -3.42
C GLN A 69 -23.98 1.54 -2.75
N ARG A 70 -25.14 1.01 -3.15
CA ARG A 70 -26.46 1.43 -2.62
C ARG A 70 -26.55 1.24 -1.11
N GLY A 71 -26.27 0.05 -0.61
CA GLY A 71 -26.39 -0.21 0.84
C GLY A 71 -25.40 0.59 1.70
N LEU A 72 -24.23 0.94 1.18
CA LEU A 72 -23.32 1.85 1.88
C LEU A 72 -23.85 3.29 1.86
N MET A 73 -24.37 3.76 0.73
CA MET A 73 -24.98 5.08 0.61
C MET A 73 -26.18 5.24 1.56
N ASP A 74 -27.05 4.24 1.61
CA ASP A 74 -28.20 4.20 2.53
C ASP A 74 -27.72 4.19 3.98
N ALA A 75 -26.72 3.35 4.29
CA ALA A 75 -26.16 3.31 5.62
C ALA A 75 -25.47 4.62 6.03
N MET A 76 -24.97 5.45 5.12
CA MET A 76 -24.47 6.80 5.45
C MET A 76 -25.60 7.79 5.76
N CYS A 77 -26.81 7.55 5.26
CA CYS A 77 -27.95 8.46 5.41
C CYS A 77 -28.98 8.00 6.45
N ASP A 78 -28.91 6.73 6.87
CA ASP A 78 -29.82 6.11 7.83
C ASP A 78 -29.58 6.63 9.28
N PRO A 79 -30.56 7.26 9.93
CA PRO A 79 -30.42 7.77 11.30
C PRO A 79 -30.26 6.67 12.37
N THR A 80 -30.64 5.42 12.08
CA THR A 80 -30.52 4.29 13.00
C THR A 80 -29.09 3.72 13.09
N LEU A 81 -28.23 4.10 12.15
CA LEU A 81 -26.83 3.68 12.07
C LEU A 81 -25.89 4.87 12.39
N PRO A 82 -25.75 5.29 13.65
CA PRO A 82 -24.95 6.47 14.01
C PRO A 82 -23.46 6.31 13.70
N LEU A 83 -22.97 5.08 13.53
CA LEU A 83 -21.56 4.77 13.29
C LEU A 83 -21.39 3.91 12.04
N VAL A 84 -20.64 4.40 11.05
CA VAL A 84 -20.30 3.67 9.83
C VAL A 84 -18.79 3.61 9.69
N THR A 85 -18.22 2.40 9.60
CA THR A 85 -16.79 2.19 9.30
C THR A 85 -16.64 1.48 7.96
N VAL A 86 -15.79 2.00 7.08
CA VAL A 86 -15.58 1.44 5.74
C VAL A 86 -14.12 1.00 5.57
N LEU A 87 -13.89 -0.30 5.66
CA LEU A 87 -12.62 -0.93 5.32
C LEU A 87 -12.60 -1.15 3.80
N LYS A 88 -11.77 -0.41 3.06
CA LYS A 88 -11.88 -0.39 1.59
C LYS A 88 -10.58 -0.56 0.85
N ALA A 89 -10.65 -1.13 -0.34
CA ALA A 89 -9.61 -1.06 -1.36
C ALA A 89 -9.57 0.34 -2.01
N ALA A 90 -8.52 0.63 -2.76
CA ALA A 90 -8.44 1.85 -3.55
C ALA A 90 -9.48 1.85 -4.69
N ARG A 91 -9.97 3.05 -5.05
CA ARG A 91 -10.83 3.29 -6.23
C ARG A 91 -12.14 2.45 -6.27
N VAL A 92 -12.73 2.12 -5.14
CA VAL A 92 -14.05 1.44 -5.03
C VAL A 92 -15.24 2.41 -4.89
N GLY A 93 -15.04 3.70 -5.17
CA GLY A 93 -16.12 4.70 -5.15
C GLY A 93 -16.45 5.29 -3.78
N TYR A 94 -15.67 5.02 -2.73
CA TYR A 94 -15.92 5.53 -1.37
C TYR A 94 -16.04 7.06 -1.29
N THR A 95 -15.06 7.79 -1.84
CA THR A 95 -15.04 9.26 -1.82
C THR A 95 -16.23 9.86 -2.58
N ARG A 96 -16.64 9.25 -3.71
CA ARG A 96 -17.85 9.65 -4.46
C ARG A 96 -19.13 9.41 -3.66
N LEU A 97 -19.23 8.29 -2.94
CA LEU A 97 -20.36 8.04 -2.05
C LEU A 97 -20.41 9.07 -0.90
N ALA A 98 -19.26 9.48 -0.38
CA ALA A 98 -19.18 10.49 0.66
C ALA A 98 -19.72 11.85 0.19
N THR A 99 -19.35 12.30 -1.01
CA THR A 99 -19.84 13.59 -1.55
C THR A 99 -21.35 13.55 -1.79
N LEU A 100 -21.88 12.41 -2.25
CA LEU A 100 -23.32 12.20 -2.39
C LEU A 100 -24.04 12.19 -1.04
N ALA A 101 -23.49 11.51 -0.02
CA ALA A 101 -24.06 11.51 1.33
C ALA A 101 -24.06 12.91 1.95
N ILE A 102 -23.02 13.71 1.72
CA ILE A 102 -23.01 15.13 2.09
C ILE A 102 -24.13 15.86 1.35
N GLY A 103 -24.29 15.65 0.04
CA GLY A 103 -25.40 16.21 -0.74
C GLY A 103 -26.77 15.87 -0.15
N TYR A 104 -26.99 14.62 0.24
CA TYR A 104 -28.19 14.18 0.95
C TYR A 104 -28.40 14.96 2.25
N HIS A 105 -27.36 15.10 3.07
CA HIS A 105 -27.40 15.84 4.34
C HIS A 105 -27.40 17.38 4.19
N LEU A 106 -27.25 17.88 2.97
CA LEU A 106 -27.45 19.29 2.64
C LEU A 106 -28.85 19.55 2.06
N HIS A 107 -29.44 18.55 1.40
CA HIS A 107 -30.73 18.66 0.73
C HIS A 107 -31.88 18.01 1.51
N GLN A 108 -31.82 16.69 1.74
CA GLN A 108 -32.93 15.87 2.21
C GLN A 108 -33.06 15.88 3.74
N ASP A 109 -31.94 15.84 4.46
CA ASP A 109 -31.86 15.97 5.92
C ASP A 109 -30.88 17.10 6.30
N PRO A 110 -31.25 18.37 6.00
CA PRO A 110 -30.34 19.52 6.07
C PRO A 110 -29.65 19.67 7.42
N THR A 111 -28.33 19.70 7.43
CA THR A 111 -27.55 19.82 8.67
C THR A 111 -26.18 20.45 8.46
N LEU A 112 -25.49 20.65 9.59
CA LEU A 112 -24.07 20.97 9.63
C LEU A 112 -23.24 19.70 9.37
N CYS A 113 -22.51 19.69 8.26
CA CYS A 113 -21.59 18.63 7.87
C CYS A 113 -20.13 19.07 8.12
N ALA A 114 -19.30 18.15 8.59
CA ALA A 114 -17.85 18.34 8.57
C ALA A 114 -17.14 17.13 7.96
N VAL A 115 -16.14 17.42 7.14
CA VAL A 115 -15.29 16.45 6.44
C VAL A 115 -13.86 16.65 6.90
N ALA A 116 -13.18 15.59 7.28
CA ALA A 116 -11.79 15.60 7.66
C ALA A 116 -10.95 14.77 6.69
N GLN A 117 -9.94 15.40 6.10
CA GLN A 117 -8.88 14.78 5.30
C GLN A 117 -7.59 14.68 6.13
N PRO A 118 -6.58 13.85 5.75
CA PRO A 118 -5.36 13.69 6.54
C PRO A 118 -4.62 15.00 6.83
N VAL A 119 -4.42 15.84 5.82
CA VAL A 119 -3.72 17.14 5.93
C VAL A 119 -4.56 18.30 5.39
N GLU A 120 -4.14 19.54 5.65
CA GLU A 120 -4.87 20.76 5.24
C GLU A 120 -4.89 20.94 3.72
N ASP A 121 -3.79 20.65 3.02
CA ASP A 121 -3.72 20.72 1.56
C ASP A 121 -4.73 19.76 0.90
N ASP A 122 -4.82 18.51 1.37
CA ASP A 122 -5.82 17.54 0.92
C ASP A 122 -7.26 18.03 1.17
N ALA A 123 -7.49 18.75 2.27
CA ALA A 123 -8.80 19.31 2.61
C ALA A 123 -9.18 20.47 1.67
N GLU A 124 -8.24 21.35 1.35
CA GLU A 124 -8.45 22.44 0.38
C GLU A 124 -8.70 21.88 -1.03
N GLU A 125 -7.90 20.89 -1.44
CA GLU A 125 -8.06 20.21 -2.73
C GLU A 125 -9.42 19.54 -2.82
N PHE A 126 -9.77 18.67 -1.85
CA PHE A 126 -11.07 17.98 -1.82
C PHE A 126 -12.25 18.96 -1.85
N GLY A 127 -12.15 20.06 -1.11
CA GLY A 127 -13.15 21.11 -1.13
C GLY A 127 -13.33 21.73 -2.52
N ALA A 128 -12.22 22.06 -3.19
CA ALA A 128 -12.23 22.71 -4.50
C ALA A 128 -12.60 21.77 -5.66
N THR A 129 -12.18 20.50 -5.61
CA THR A 129 -12.27 19.55 -6.73
C THR A 129 -13.45 18.60 -6.62
N GLU A 130 -13.94 18.31 -5.40
CA GLU A 130 -15.03 17.35 -5.18
C GLU A 130 -16.30 18.06 -4.67
N ILE A 131 -16.21 18.83 -3.57
CA ILE A 131 -17.39 19.47 -2.95
C ILE A 131 -17.94 20.60 -3.82
N ALA A 132 -17.11 21.56 -4.23
CA ALA A 132 -17.58 22.71 -5.01
C ALA A 132 -18.26 22.30 -6.32
N PRO A 133 -17.69 21.37 -7.13
CA PRO A 133 -18.35 20.89 -8.34
C PRO A 133 -19.64 20.12 -8.04
N MET A 134 -19.67 19.25 -7.01
CA MET A 134 -20.88 18.54 -6.59
C MET A 134 -22.03 19.51 -6.26
N LEU A 135 -21.75 20.58 -5.51
CA LEU A 135 -22.75 21.60 -5.17
C LEU A 135 -23.27 22.36 -6.39
N ARG A 136 -22.40 22.69 -7.36
CA ARG A 136 -22.76 23.44 -8.57
C ARG A 136 -23.51 22.61 -9.60
N GLU A 137 -23.15 21.34 -9.75
CA GLU A 137 -23.68 20.48 -10.82
C GLU A 137 -24.94 19.70 -10.40
N THR A 138 -25.13 19.47 -9.10
CA THR A 138 -26.36 18.84 -8.57
C THR A 138 -27.51 19.86 -8.55
N PRO A 139 -28.56 19.75 -9.38
CA PRO A 139 -29.53 20.82 -9.60
C PRO A 139 -30.25 21.32 -8.34
N VAL A 140 -30.59 20.42 -7.42
CA VAL A 140 -31.27 20.76 -6.16
C VAL A 140 -30.36 21.54 -5.20
N LEU A 141 -29.06 21.24 -5.20
CA LEU A 141 -28.05 21.94 -4.37
C LEU A 141 -27.64 23.26 -5.00
N ALA A 142 -27.49 23.30 -6.33
CA ALA A 142 -27.14 24.51 -7.06
C ALA A 142 -28.15 25.64 -6.85
N LYS A 143 -29.45 25.31 -6.77
CA LYS A 143 -30.52 26.26 -6.42
C LYS A 143 -30.41 26.81 -4.99
N MET A 144 -29.74 26.08 -4.09
CA MET A 144 -29.55 26.46 -2.69
C MET A 144 -28.21 27.19 -2.45
N LEU A 145 -27.33 27.25 -3.43
CA LEU A 145 -26.10 28.03 -3.33
C LEU A 145 -26.45 29.52 -3.16
N ARG A 146 -25.91 30.13 -2.10
CA ARG A 146 -26.18 31.54 -1.82
C ARG A 146 -25.42 32.41 -2.82
N PRO A 147 -26.07 33.40 -3.47
CA PRO A 147 -25.36 34.38 -4.26
C PRO A 147 -24.50 35.23 -3.32
N VAL A 148 -23.21 35.40 -3.66
CA VAL A 148 -22.30 36.27 -2.89
C VAL A 148 -22.83 37.70 -2.97
N ARG A 149 -23.25 38.27 -1.82
CA ARG A 149 -23.72 39.65 -1.78
C ARG A 149 -22.53 40.61 -1.94
N LYS A 150 -22.77 41.79 -2.51
CA LYS A 150 -21.75 42.83 -2.67
C LYS A 150 -21.16 43.20 -1.30
N GLY A 151 -19.87 42.94 -1.11
CA GLY A 151 -19.15 43.19 0.15
C GLY A 151 -19.02 41.98 1.09
N GLU A 152 -19.66 40.85 0.77
CA GLU A 152 -19.51 39.58 1.50
C GLU A 152 -18.29 38.81 0.99
N LYS A 153 -17.56 38.16 1.91
CA LYS A 153 -16.39 37.34 1.54
C LYS A 153 -16.89 36.07 0.86
N GLN A 154 -16.30 35.72 -0.28
CA GLN A 154 -16.59 34.47 -0.97
C GLN A 154 -16.30 33.27 -0.05
N ASP A 155 -17.14 32.24 -0.12
CA ASP A 155 -16.95 30.94 0.52
C ASP A 155 -15.54 30.39 0.19
N SER A 156 -14.79 29.94 1.21
CA SER A 156 -13.46 29.33 1.01
C SER A 156 -13.60 27.91 0.48
N ALA A 157 -12.54 27.35 -0.10
CA ALA A 157 -12.52 25.95 -0.54
C ALA A 157 -12.92 24.97 0.60
N THR A 158 -12.72 25.38 1.84
CA THR A 158 -12.98 24.59 3.05
C THR A 158 -14.32 24.90 3.74
N PHE A 159 -15.15 25.79 3.21
CA PHE A 159 -16.43 26.15 3.85
C PHE A 159 -17.47 26.60 2.83
N TYR A 160 -18.59 25.88 2.77
CA TYR A 160 -19.74 26.22 1.94
C TYR A 160 -21.02 26.24 2.78
N GLN A 161 -21.84 27.28 2.63
CA GLN A 161 -23.13 27.37 3.32
C GLN A 161 -24.26 27.69 2.34
N LEU A 162 -25.35 26.93 2.47
CA LEU A 162 -26.54 27.00 1.62
C LEU A 162 -27.62 27.92 2.20
N SER A 163 -28.57 28.31 1.35
CA SER A 163 -29.69 29.21 1.71
C SER A 163 -30.64 28.60 2.74
N ASN A 164 -30.70 27.26 2.84
CA ASN A 164 -31.48 26.53 3.84
C ASN A 164 -30.76 26.41 5.20
N GLY A 165 -29.59 27.04 5.37
CA GLY A 165 -28.81 27.02 6.61
C GLY A 165 -27.89 25.81 6.77
N ALA A 166 -28.01 24.78 5.92
CA ALA A 166 -27.06 23.67 5.90
C ALA A 166 -25.67 24.15 5.42
N LEU A 167 -24.63 23.47 5.89
CA LEU A 167 -23.26 23.80 5.51
C LEU A 167 -22.37 22.57 5.49
N VAL A 168 -21.27 22.67 4.76
CA VAL A 168 -20.17 21.71 4.80
C VAL A 168 -18.86 22.45 5.10
N ARG A 169 -18.15 21.96 6.11
CA ARG A 169 -16.79 22.39 6.46
C ARG A 169 -15.80 21.27 6.14
N VAL A 170 -14.68 21.59 5.51
CA VAL A 170 -13.59 20.65 5.24
C VAL A 170 -12.37 21.04 6.09
N VAL A 171 -11.72 20.08 6.76
CA VAL A 171 -10.61 20.31 7.69
C VAL A 171 -9.49 19.29 7.50
N GLY A 172 -8.25 19.69 7.79
CA GLY A 172 -7.10 18.79 7.85
C GLY A 172 -6.87 18.21 9.25
N ALA A 173 -6.80 16.89 9.37
CA ALA A 173 -6.70 16.19 10.64
C ALA A 173 -5.33 16.35 11.33
N ALA A 174 -4.27 16.64 10.58
CA ALA A 174 -2.93 16.85 11.11
C ALA A 174 -2.86 17.96 12.17
N SER A 175 -3.74 18.97 12.10
CA SER A 175 -3.84 20.06 13.09
C SER A 175 -4.99 19.85 14.07
N ASP A 176 -4.67 19.71 15.37
CA ASP A 176 -5.72 19.57 16.41
C ASP A 176 -6.57 20.84 16.55
N ASP A 177 -6.02 22.01 16.21
CA ASP A 177 -6.75 23.27 16.20
C ASP A 177 -7.88 23.29 15.17
N ALA A 178 -7.74 22.51 14.09
CA ALA A 178 -8.76 22.38 13.05
C ALA A 178 -10.04 21.69 13.56
N PHE A 179 -10.01 21.03 14.73
CA PHE A 179 -11.17 20.43 15.37
C PHE A 179 -11.81 21.33 16.43
N ARG A 180 -11.52 22.63 16.45
CA ARG A 180 -12.08 23.57 17.42
C ARG A 180 -13.15 24.47 16.78
N ARG A 181 -14.01 25.06 17.62
CA ARG A 181 -14.88 26.22 17.30
C ARG A 181 -16.04 26.00 16.31
N TYR A 182 -16.44 24.77 16.05
CA TYR A 182 -17.69 24.48 15.34
C TYR A 182 -18.38 23.23 15.89
N SER A 183 -19.64 23.03 15.48
CA SER A 183 -20.40 21.81 15.70
C SER A 183 -20.83 21.23 14.36
N ALA A 184 -20.93 19.92 14.24
CA ALA A 184 -21.41 19.24 13.04
C ALA A 184 -22.11 17.92 13.42
N ARG A 185 -23.28 17.68 12.82
CA ARG A 185 -24.06 16.46 13.06
C ARG A 185 -23.56 15.31 12.19
N PHE A 186 -23.28 15.59 10.91
CA PHE A 186 -22.71 14.62 9.98
C PHE A 186 -21.19 14.81 9.93
N LEU A 187 -20.45 13.82 10.39
CA LEU A 187 -19.00 13.85 10.52
C LEU A 187 -18.41 12.75 9.64
N PHE A 188 -17.65 13.13 8.62
CA PHE A 188 -16.99 12.20 7.69
C PHE A 188 -15.47 12.31 7.81
N ALA A 189 -14.79 11.22 8.14
CA ALA A 189 -13.34 11.14 8.22
C ALA A 189 -12.80 10.21 7.11
N ASP A 190 -12.03 10.78 6.19
CA ASP A 190 -11.39 10.02 5.11
C ASP A 190 -9.94 9.67 5.45
N GLU A 191 -9.47 8.59 4.83
CA GLU A 191 -8.11 8.07 4.95
C GLU A 191 -7.54 8.02 6.39
N ILE A 192 -8.34 7.50 7.32
CA ILE A 192 -8.03 7.48 8.76
C ILE A 192 -6.78 6.67 9.18
N ASP A 193 -6.25 5.84 8.28
CA ASP A 193 -4.96 5.16 8.50
C ASP A 193 -3.76 6.03 8.09
N GLY A 194 -3.97 7.14 7.37
CA GLY A 194 -2.92 8.06 6.96
C GLY A 194 -2.23 8.76 8.13
N ASP A 195 -0.98 9.19 7.91
CA ASP A 195 -0.12 9.78 8.95
C ASP A 195 -0.70 11.04 9.59
N GLY A 196 -1.51 11.82 8.85
CA GLY A 196 -2.19 13.00 9.40
C GLY A 196 -3.13 12.70 10.56
N TRP A 197 -3.62 11.46 10.65
CA TRP A 197 -4.45 10.97 11.76
C TRP A 197 -3.65 10.41 12.93
N THR A 198 -2.32 10.31 12.80
CA THR A 198 -1.45 9.81 13.86
C THR A 198 -1.14 10.90 14.89
N PRO A 199 -1.41 10.66 16.19
CA PRO A 199 -1.02 11.58 17.25
C PRO A 199 0.50 11.81 17.29
N GLY A 200 0.94 13.06 17.14
CA GLY A 200 2.33 13.46 17.34
C GLY A 200 2.64 13.87 18.79
N ALA A 201 3.90 14.20 19.09
CA ALA A 201 4.35 14.54 20.45
C ALA A 201 3.62 15.74 21.10
N LYS A 202 3.05 16.64 20.28
CA LYS A 202 2.31 17.83 20.73
C LYS A 202 0.79 17.68 20.61
N THR A 203 0.29 16.51 20.23
CA THR A 203 -1.15 16.31 20.03
C THR A 203 -1.90 16.14 21.34
N GLN A 204 -3.17 16.54 21.34
CA GLN A 204 -4.05 16.57 22.51
C GLN A 204 -4.74 15.22 22.77
N GLY A 205 -4.42 14.20 21.98
CA GLY A 205 -4.97 12.85 22.13
C GLY A 205 -5.31 12.21 20.79
N ASP A 206 -6.31 11.33 20.81
CA ASP A 206 -6.82 10.66 19.62
C ASP A 206 -7.58 11.65 18.72
N LYS A 207 -7.06 11.88 17.51
CA LYS A 207 -7.59 12.85 16.55
C LYS A 207 -9.02 12.52 16.09
N LEU A 208 -9.37 11.24 15.95
CA LEU A 208 -10.75 10.85 15.60
C LEU A 208 -11.69 11.23 16.73
N LYS A 209 -11.34 10.96 18.00
CA LYS A 209 -12.15 11.39 19.15
C LYS A 209 -12.33 12.90 19.19
N LEU A 210 -11.27 13.68 18.95
CA LEU A 210 -11.37 15.14 18.87
C LEU A 210 -12.36 15.56 17.78
N PHE A 211 -12.31 14.94 16.61
CA PHE A 211 -13.27 15.21 15.54
C PHE A 211 -14.71 14.82 15.90
N TRP A 212 -14.92 13.67 16.56
CA TRP A 212 -16.25 13.21 16.98
C TRP A 212 -16.91 14.10 18.03
N THR A 213 -16.12 14.78 18.87
CA THR A 213 -16.66 15.73 19.87
C THR A 213 -17.43 16.88 19.23
N ARG A 214 -17.21 17.17 17.93
CA ARG A 214 -17.93 18.21 17.20
C ARG A 214 -19.42 17.90 17.04
N GLY A 215 -19.81 16.64 17.17
CA GLY A 215 -21.21 16.21 17.12
C GLY A 215 -21.87 15.98 18.46
N GLU A 216 -21.20 16.25 19.59
CA GLU A 216 -21.72 15.90 20.94
C GLU A 216 -23.05 16.53 21.29
N THR A 217 -23.34 17.73 20.77
CA THR A 217 -24.60 18.42 21.03
C THR A 217 -25.78 17.85 20.23
N PHE A 218 -25.53 16.97 19.25
CA PHE A 218 -26.57 16.34 18.43
C PHE A 218 -26.88 14.93 18.91
N TYR A 219 -28.11 14.71 19.38
CA TYR A 219 -28.58 13.38 19.82
C TYR A 219 -28.51 12.33 18.69
N ASN A 220 -28.69 12.77 17.44
CA ASN A 220 -28.68 11.98 16.22
C ASN A 220 -27.41 12.20 15.38
N ARG A 221 -26.24 12.39 16.02
CA ARG A 221 -24.99 12.54 15.27
C ARG A 221 -24.69 11.29 14.43
N LYS A 222 -24.09 11.52 13.27
CA LYS A 222 -23.63 10.51 12.33
C LYS A 222 -22.12 10.60 12.19
N GLN A 223 -21.42 9.48 12.39
CA GLN A 223 -19.97 9.37 12.21
C GLN A 223 -19.67 8.33 11.15
N VAL A 224 -19.08 8.78 10.05
CA VAL A 224 -18.64 7.94 8.95
C VAL A 224 -17.12 8.03 8.88
N ARG A 225 -16.45 6.88 8.78
CA ARG A 225 -15.00 6.80 8.67
C ARG A 225 -14.57 5.68 7.74
N GLY A 226 -13.51 5.89 6.99
CA GLY A 226 -13.00 4.87 6.09
C GLY A 226 -11.57 5.12 5.70
N SER A 227 -10.89 4.07 5.25
CA SER A 227 -9.52 4.15 4.74
C SER A 227 -9.16 2.87 4.02
N THR A 228 -8.09 2.95 3.24
CA THR A 228 -7.35 1.77 2.83
C THR A 228 -6.48 1.29 4.00
N PRO A 229 -6.61 0.06 4.49
CA PRO A 229 -5.85 -0.38 5.66
C PRO A 229 -4.35 -0.45 5.36
N LEU A 230 -3.52 -0.20 6.37
CA LEU A 230 -2.07 -0.35 6.29
C LEU A 230 -1.60 -1.70 6.85
N LEU A 231 -0.97 -1.71 8.02
CA LEU A 231 -0.53 -2.93 8.70
C LEU A 231 -1.59 -3.36 9.72
N GLU A 232 -1.77 -4.66 9.94
CA GLU A 232 -2.80 -5.17 10.86
C GLU A 232 -2.69 -4.58 12.27
N GLU A 233 -1.46 -4.39 12.73
CA GLU A 233 -1.14 -3.94 14.09
C GLU A 233 -1.38 -2.44 14.27
N THR A 234 -1.21 -1.64 13.21
CA THR A 234 -1.29 -0.17 13.27
C THR A 234 -2.57 0.39 12.65
N SER A 235 -3.25 -0.38 11.79
CA SER A 235 -4.44 0.05 11.07
C SER A 235 -5.59 0.39 12.03
N ARG A 236 -6.08 1.62 11.94
CA ARG A 236 -7.21 2.13 12.74
C ARG A 236 -8.52 1.66 12.15
N VAL A 237 -8.66 1.77 10.82
CA VAL A 237 -9.86 1.33 10.11
C VAL A 237 -10.11 -0.16 10.32
N TRP A 238 -9.05 -0.98 10.34
CA TRP A 238 -9.14 -2.42 10.60
C TRP A 238 -9.72 -2.71 11.99
N LYS A 239 -9.16 -2.09 13.04
CA LYS A 239 -9.64 -2.26 14.42
C LYS A 239 -11.08 -1.78 14.59
N LEU A 240 -11.44 -0.68 13.95
CA LEU A 240 -12.80 -0.15 13.98
C LEU A 240 -13.79 -1.03 13.21
N TRP A 241 -13.36 -1.64 12.11
CA TRP A 241 -14.18 -2.58 11.35
C TRP A 241 -14.40 -3.88 12.15
N LEU A 242 -13.36 -4.41 12.81
CA LEU A 242 -13.52 -5.55 13.72
C LEU A 242 -14.49 -5.30 14.90
N ALA A 243 -14.66 -4.04 15.31
CA ALA A 243 -15.61 -3.65 16.36
C ALA A 243 -17.07 -3.47 15.88
N SER A 244 -17.31 -3.53 14.56
CA SER A 244 -18.61 -3.32 13.92
C SER A 244 -19.34 -4.65 13.63
N ASP A 245 -20.47 -4.58 12.92
CA ASP A 245 -21.24 -5.73 12.44
C ASP A 245 -20.63 -6.43 11.20
N GLN A 246 -19.49 -5.93 10.69
CA GLN A 246 -18.65 -6.55 9.65
C GLN A 246 -19.43 -6.99 8.40
N ARG A 247 -20.28 -6.11 7.85
CA ARG A 247 -21.07 -6.41 6.66
C ARG A 247 -20.19 -6.81 5.47
N ARG A 248 -20.68 -7.83 4.77
CA ARG A 248 -20.18 -8.29 3.47
C ARG A 248 -21.29 -8.16 2.44
N TYR A 249 -20.91 -7.95 1.19
CA TYR A 249 -21.85 -7.89 0.09
C TYR A 249 -22.06 -9.29 -0.49
N PHE A 250 -23.19 -9.90 -0.16
CA PHE A 250 -23.57 -11.21 -0.65
C PHE A 250 -24.24 -11.07 -2.00
N VAL A 251 -23.86 -11.92 -2.93
CA VAL A 251 -24.34 -11.99 -4.29
C VAL A 251 -24.81 -13.42 -4.58
N PRO A 252 -25.89 -13.60 -5.35
CA PRO A 252 -26.38 -14.92 -5.73
C PRO A 252 -25.45 -15.56 -6.77
N CYS A 253 -25.46 -16.90 -6.85
CA CYS A 253 -24.78 -17.62 -7.92
C CYS A 253 -25.70 -17.70 -9.15
N PRO A 254 -25.26 -17.26 -10.34
CA PRO A 254 -26.09 -17.30 -11.55
C PRO A 254 -26.59 -18.71 -11.89
N GLN A 255 -25.70 -19.70 -11.83
CA GLN A 255 -26.02 -21.10 -12.17
C GLN A 255 -26.95 -21.75 -11.15
N CYS A 256 -26.74 -21.53 -9.84
CA CYS A 256 -27.67 -22.02 -8.83
C CYS A 256 -29.04 -21.34 -8.98
N SER A 257 -29.06 -20.06 -9.32
CA SER A 257 -30.31 -19.31 -9.48
C SER A 257 -31.10 -19.76 -10.70
N GLU A 258 -30.41 -20.03 -11.81
CA GLU A 258 -31.00 -20.63 -13.00
C GLU A 258 -31.58 -22.03 -12.70
N HIS A 259 -30.82 -22.87 -11.99
CA HIS A 259 -31.27 -24.22 -11.64
C HIS A 259 -32.48 -24.22 -10.68
N ALA A 260 -32.49 -23.31 -9.70
CA ALA A 260 -33.56 -23.22 -8.70
C ALA A 260 -34.81 -22.46 -9.20
N GLY A 261 -34.66 -21.60 -10.22
CA GLY A 261 -35.73 -20.69 -10.67
C GLY A 261 -35.94 -19.47 -9.77
N GLU A 262 -35.07 -19.25 -8.79
CA GLU A 262 -35.08 -18.14 -7.84
C GLU A 262 -33.65 -17.79 -7.40
N LEU A 263 -33.41 -16.64 -6.75
CA LEU A 263 -32.06 -16.25 -6.32
C LEU A 263 -31.48 -17.23 -5.28
N ALA A 264 -30.46 -17.98 -5.70
CA ALA A 264 -29.88 -19.07 -4.91
C ALA A 264 -28.34 -19.04 -4.90
N GLY A 265 -27.72 -19.84 -4.01
CA GLY A 265 -26.27 -19.95 -3.91
C GLY A 265 -25.58 -18.67 -3.40
N TRP A 266 -26.18 -18.01 -2.42
CA TRP A 266 -25.70 -16.74 -1.85
C TRP A 266 -24.30 -16.85 -1.24
N GLN A 267 -23.44 -15.91 -1.59
CA GLN A 267 -22.03 -15.86 -1.16
C GLN A 267 -21.49 -14.44 -1.29
N TYR A 268 -20.44 -14.05 -0.57
CA TYR A 268 -19.73 -12.81 -0.90
C TYR A 268 -18.45 -13.09 -1.67
N LEU A 269 -18.08 -12.18 -2.56
CA LEU A 269 -16.83 -12.30 -3.32
C LEU A 269 -15.64 -12.15 -2.38
N ASP A 270 -14.69 -13.08 -2.45
CA ASP A 270 -13.42 -13.07 -1.74
C ASP A 270 -12.30 -13.38 -2.73
N TRP A 271 -11.09 -12.91 -2.45
CA TRP A 271 -9.90 -13.25 -3.21
C TRP A 271 -9.71 -14.78 -3.29
N GLY A 272 -9.98 -15.48 -2.19
CA GLY A 272 -9.65 -16.89 -2.05
C GLY A 272 -8.17 -17.11 -1.74
N GLY A 273 -7.80 -18.35 -1.50
CA GLY A 273 -6.42 -18.80 -1.31
C GLY A 273 -6.17 -20.06 -2.11
N LYS A 274 -4.91 -20.52 -2.13
CA LYS A 274 -4.53 -21.79 -2.75
C LYS A 274 -5.36 -22.95 -2.19
N ASP A 275 -5.54 -22.96 -0.87
CA ASP A 275 -6.26 -24.03 -0.15
C ASP A 275 -7.75 -23.71 0.08
N THR A 276 -8.24 -22.57 -0.42
CA THR A 276 -9.66 -22.22 -0.32
C THR A 276 -10.40 -22.75 -1.54
N PRO A 277 -11.45 -23.57 -1.39
CA PRO A 277 -12.16 -24.17 -2.53
C PRO A 277 -13.00 -23.17 -3.33
N HIS A 278 -13.15 -21.93 -2.85
CA HIS A 278 -13.89 -20.84 -3.48
C HIS A 278 -13.01 -19.57 -3.55
N GLY A 279 -13.46 -18.56 -4.31
CA GLY A 279 -12.72 -17.32 -4.58
C GLY A 279 -12.21 -17.23 -6.02
N LEU A 280 -11.30 -16.29 -6.30
CA LEU A 280 -10.70 -16.17 -7.62
C LEU A 280 -9.74 -17.32 -7.90
N LYS A 281 -9.85 -17.88 -9.10
CA LYS A 281 -9.05 -18.99 -9.61
C LYS A 281 -8.57 -18.67 -11.02
N TRP A 282 -7.43 -19.23 -11.39
CA TRP A 282 -6.80 -18.96 -12.67
C TRP A 282 -5.92 -20.12 -13.13
N ASP A 283 -5.78 -20.24 -14.45
CA ASP A 283 -4.79 -21.11 -15.07
C ASP A 283 -3.70 -20.27 -15.72
N LEU A 284 -2.50 -20.85 -15.82
CA LEU A 284 -1.36 -20.28 -16.53
C LEU A 284 -1.03 -21.13 -17.76
N ASN A 285 -0.47 -20.50 -18.78
CA ASN A 285 0.17 -21.19 -19.90
C ASN A 285 1.53 -21.77 -19.48
N GLU A 286 2.15 -22.58 -20.33
CA GLU A 286 3.48 -23.17 -20.07
C GLU A 286 4.57 -22.12 -19.85
N ASP A 287 4.45 -20.95 -20.50
CA ASP A 287 5.34 -19.81 -20.33
C ASP A 287 5.04 -18.95 -19.09
N ARG A 288 4.09 -19.40 -18.25
CA ARG A 288 3.54 -18.73 -17.06
C ARG A 288 2.72 -17.46 -17.34
N SER A 289 2.37 -17.17 -18.59
CA SER A 289 1.40 -16.11 -18.88
C SER A 289 -0.01 -16.51 -18.44
N LEU A 290 -0.83 -15.52 -18.08
CA LEU A 290 -2.21 -15.74 -17.62
C LEU A 290 -3.08 -16.30 -18.76
N LYS A 291 -3.70 -17.46 -18.55
CA LYS A 291 -4.53 -18.16 -19.56
C LYS A 291 -6.02 -17.89 -19.38
N SER A 292 -6.53 -18.06 -18.17
CA SER A 292 -7.95 -17.94 -17.82
C SER A 292 -8.10 -17.50 -16.38
N VAL A 293 -9.19 -16.79 -16.08
CA VAL A 293 -9.57 -16.37 -14.72
C VAL A 293 -11.07 -16.55 -14.56
N TRP A 294 -11.47 -17.11 -13.42
CA TRP A 294 -12.87 -17.26 -13.04
C TRP A 294 -13.03 -17.08 -11.53
N TYR A 295 -14.27 -16.89 -11.09
CA TYR A 295 -14.62 -16.98 -9.69
C TYR A 295 -15.25 -18.34 -9.40
N GLN A 296 -14.69 -19.07 -8.44
CA GLN A 296 -15.22 -20.32 -7.95
C GLN A 296 -16.17 -20.05 -6.79
N GLY A 297 -17.46 -20.35 -6.98
CA GLY A 297 -18.47 -20.16 -5.94
C GLY A 297 -18.32 -21.14 -4.78
N THR A 298 -18.83 -20.75 -3.60
CA THR A 298 -18.95 -21.61 -2.40
C THR A 298 -19.81 -22.85 -2.66
N CYS A 299 -20.72 -22.79 -3.63
CA CYS A 299 -21.51 -23.91 -4.15
C CYS A 299 -20.74 -24.84 -5.11
N GLY A 300 -19.51 -24.51 -5.51
CA GLY A 300 -18.73 -25.27 -6.49
C GLY A 300 -18.96 -24.87 -7.95
N CYS A 301 -19.82 -23.89 -8.22
CA CYS A 301 -20.04 -23.35 -9.56
C CYS A 301 -18.85 -22.49 -10.04
N ILE A 302 -18.56 -22.57 -11.34
CA ILE A 302 -17.60 -21.68 -12.02
C ILE A 302 -18.38 -20.48 -12.56
N ILE A 303 -17.96 -19.29 -12.16
CA ILE A 303 -18.60 -18.02 -12.51
C ILE A 303 -17.60 -17.18 -13.31
N ASP A 304 -18.00 -16.78 -14.51
CA ASP A 304 -17.22 -15.87 -15.35
C ASP A 304 -17.41 -14.39 -14.95
N GLU A 305 -16.47 -13.55 -15.36
CA GLU A 305 -16.48 -12.10 -15.11
C GLU A 305 -17.72 -11.40 -15.70
N GLY A 306 -18.28 -11.91 -16.80
CA GLY A 306 -19.47 -11.36 -17.45
C GLY A 306 -20.72 -11.45 -16.56
N SER A 307 -20.77 -12.45 -15.68
CA SER A 307 -21.84 -12.60 -14.68
C SER A 307 -21.73 -11.59 -13.53
N LYS A 308 -20.59 -10.90 -13.35
CA LYS A 308 -20.36 -10.02 -12.19
C LYS A 308 -21.35 -8.85 -12.09
N ALA A 309 -21.72 -8.24 -13.22
CA ALA A 309 -22.69 -7.14 -13.22
C ALA A 309 -24.09 -7.61 -12.80
N TRP A 310 -24.51 -8.80 -13.24
CA TRP A 310 -25.77 -9.40 -12.81
C TRP A 310 -25.74 -9.74 -11.33
N MET A 311 -24.64 -10.32 -10.85
CA MET A 311 -24.44 -10.64 -9.43
C MET A 311 -24.48 -9.40 -8.56
N ASP A 312 -23.84 -8.31 -8.99
CA ASP A 312 -23.87 -7.03 -8.28
C ASP A 312 -25.28 -6.45 -8.21
N ALA A 313 -26.04 -6.48 -9.31
CA ALA A 313 -27.40 -5.95 -9.35
C ALA A 313 -28.39 -6.70 -8.43
N HIS A 314 -28.13 -7.97 -8.13
CA HIS A 314 -28.98 -8.82 -7.27
C HIS A 314 -28.37 -9.07 -5.87
N GLY A 315 -27.27 -8.40 -5.55
CA GLY A 315 -26.59 -8.56 -4.26
C GLY A 315 -27.25 -7.78 -3.13
N GLU A 316 -26.88 -8.12 -1.90
CA GLU A 316 -27.32 -7.45 -0.69
C GLU A 316 -26.24 -7.45 0.41
N TRP A 317 -26.25 -6.41 1.23
CA TRP A 317 -25.35 -6.33 2.39
C TRP A 317 -25.91 -7.11 3.57
N ARG A 318 -25.13 -8.04 4.11
CA ARG A 318 -25.47 -8.79 5.32
C ARG A 318 -24.41 -8.62 6.39
N ALA A 319 -24.83 -8.38 7.62
CA ALA A 319 -23.95 -8.40 8.79
C ALA A 319 -23.38 -9.80 8.99
N THR A 320 -22.08 -9.90 9.32
CA THR A 320 -21.42 -11.18 9.57
C THR A 320 -20.86 -11.27 10.99
N ALA A 321 -20.98 -10.20 11.77
CA ALA A 321 -20.63 -10.14 13.18
C ALA A 321 -21.66 -9.33 13.98
N THR A 322 -21.59 -9.46 15.31
CA THR A 322 -22.33 -8.58 16.22
C THR A 322 -21.46 -7.37 16.58
N PRO A 323 -21.95 -6.13 16.42
CA PRO A 323 -21.15 -4.96 16.72
C PRO A 323 -20.96 -4.79 18.23
N LYS A 324 -19.79 -4.27 18.65
CA LYS A 324 -19.51 -3.93 20.05
C LYS A 324 -20.32 -2.73 20.54
N THR A 325 -20.68 -1.84 19.61
CA THR A 325 -21.51 -0.67 19.86
C THR A 325 -22.80 -0.80 19.04
N PRO A 326 -24.00 -0.69 19.64
CA PRO A 326 -25.26 -0.72 18.90
C PRO A 326 -25.27 0.31 17.76
N GLY A 327 -25.77 -0.11 16.59
CA GLY A 327 -25.84 0.75 15.40
C GLY A 327 -24.49 1.06 14.73
N HIS A 328 -23.45 0.26 15.01
CA HIS A 328 -22.15 0.35 14.32
C HIS A 328 -22.09 -0.59 13.11
N ALA A 329 -22.41 -0.04 11.94
CA ALA A 329 -22.28 -0.73 10.67
C ALA A 329 -20.83 -0.69 10.15
N GLY A 330 -20.27 -1.83 9.77
CA GLY A 330 -18.97 -1.90 9.11
C GLY A 330 -19.08 -2.49 7.72
N PHE A 331 -18.46 -1.87 6.73
CA PHE A 331 -18.48 -2.34 5.35
C PHE A 331 -17.08 -2.73 4.93
N HIS A 332 -16.94 -3.83 4.21
CA HIS A 332 -15.71 -4.16 3.49
C HIS A 332 -15.93 -4.15 1.99
N LEU A 333 -15.17 -3.31 1.30
CA LEU A 333 -15.22 -3.18 -0.15
C LEU A 333 -13.84 -3.51 -0.69
N TRP A 334 -13.77 -4.42 -1.66
CA TRP A 334 -12.52 -4.76 -2.32
C TRP A 334 -12.67 -4.69 -3.84
N THR A 335 -11.55 -4.58 -4.56
CA THR A 335 -11.56 -4.29 -5.99
C THR A 335 -12.32 -5.33 -6.81
N GLY A 336 -12.34 -6.59 -6.40
CA GLY A 336 -13.07 -7.67 -7.10
C GLY A 336 -14.57 -7.49 -7.21
N MET A 337 -15.16 -6.55 -6.45
CA MET A 337 -16.58 -6.17 -6.52
C MET A 337 -16.86 -5.07 -7.55
N SER A 338 -15.83 -4.34 -7.98
CA SER A 338 -16.00 -3.18 -8.88
C SER A 338 -16.27 -3.62 -10.31
N LEU A 339 -17.18 -2.91 -10.99
CA LEU A 339 -17.52 -3.13 -12.40
C LEU A 339 -16.63 -2.34 -13.37
N ASN A 340 -15.64 -1.61 -12.87
CA ASN A 340 -14.69 -0.89 -13.71
C ASN A 340 -13.80 -1.84 -14.51
N ALA A 341 -13.46 -1.50 -15.76
CA ALA A 341 -12.61 -2.32 -16.62
C ALA A 341 -11.23 -2.64 -16.01
N ASN A 342 -10.60 -1.65 -15.36
CA ASN A 342 -9.32 -1.83 -14.65
C ASN A 342 -9.44 -2.51 -13.28
N ALA A 343 -10.64 -3.03 -12.96
CA ALA A 343 -10.93 -3.86 -11.81
C ALA A 343 -11.52 -5.22 -12.20
N ALA A 344 -11.44 -5.59 -13.49
CA ALA A 344 -11.82 -6.91 -13.96
C ALA A 344 -10.95 -7.99 -13.30
N TRP A 345 -11.51 -9.17 -13.00
CA TRP A 345 -10.77 -10.23 -12.31
C TRP A 345 -9.45 -10.62 -12.99
N PRO A 346 -9.33 -10.70 -14.34
CA PRO A 346 -8.05 -10.93 -15.00
C PRO A 346 -6.97 -9.89 -14.68
N VAL A 347 -7.35 -8.61 -14.57
CA VAL A 347 -6.41 -7.52 -14.24
C VAL A 347 -5.92 -7.67 -12.81
N ILE A 348 -6.82 -7.99 -11.87
CA ILE A 348 -6.44 -8.18 -10.46
C ILE A 348 -5.51 -9.40 -10.32
N VAL A 349 -5.78 -10.50 -11.02
CA VAL A 349 -4.91 -11.68 -11.01
C VAL A 349 -3.55 -11.38 -11.63
N GLN A 350 -3.49 -10.63 -12.72
CA GLN A 350 -2.23 -10.22 -13.33
C GLN A 350 -1.37 -9.40 -12.35
N GLU A 351 -1.95 -8.42 -11.67
CA GLU A 351 -1.25 -7.65 -10.63
C GLU A 351 -0.79 -8.51 -9.45
N TRP A 352 -1.53 -9.58 -9.13
CA TRP A 352 -1.09 -10.53 -8.12
C TRP A 352 0.11 -11.35 -8.56
N LEU A 353 0.14 -11.82 -9.82
CA LEU A 353 1.30 -12.53 -10.37
C LEU A 353 2.55 -11.64 -10.36
N GLU A 354 2.40 -10.37 -10.73
CA GLU A 354 3.47 -9.36 -10.62
C GLU A 354 3.90 -9.15 -9.16
N ALA A 355 2.94 -9.13 -8.23
CA ALA A 355 3.25 -9.03 -6.81
C ALA A 355 4.02 -10.26 -6.27
N GLN A 356 3.76 -11.45 -6.81
CA GLN A 356 4.51 -12.66 -6.49
C GLN A 356 5.94 -12.64 -7.03
N ASP A 357 6.19 -11.92 -8.12
CA ASP A 357 7.54 -11.75 -8.68
C ASP A 357 8.39 -10.75 -7.88
N ASP A 358 7.76 -9.79 -7.17
CA ASP A 358 8.41 -8.89 -6.20
C ASP A 358 7.65 -8.82 -4.85
N PRO A 359 7.70 -9.90 -4.04
CA PRO A 359 6.93 -9.96 -2.80
C PRO A 359 7.33 -8.89 -1.77
N ALA A 360 8.59 -8.44 -1.82
CA ALA A 360 9.12 -7.49 -0.85
C ALA A 360 8.51 -6.09 -1.02
N ASN A 361 8.18 -5.70 -2.25
CA ASN A 361 7.65 -4.36 -2.54
C ASN A 361 6.17 -4.36 -2.91
N LEU A 362 5.62 -5.44 -3.47
CA LEU A 362 4.31 -5.40 -4.14
C LEU A 362 3.19 -6.16 -3.43
N VAL A 363 3.48 -7.16 -2.59
CA VAL A 363 2.42 -7.93 -1.88
C VAL A 363 1.66 -7.09 -0.86
N GLN A 364 2.37 -6.24 -0.09
CA GLN A 364 1.71 -5.32 0.83
C GLN A 364 0.79 -4.33 0.09
N PRO A 365 1.27 -3.59 -0.93
CA PRO A 365 0.40 -2.76 -1.75
C PRO A 365 -0.78 -3.52 -2.36
N PHE A 366 -0.59 -4.75 -2.84
CA PHE A 366 -1.68 -5.55 -3.38
C PHE A 366 -2.77 -5.84 -2.33
N ASN A 367 -2.38 -6.36 -1.16
CA ASN A 367 -3.32 -6.67 -0.08
C ASN A 367 -4.11 -5.42 0.35
N ASN A 368 -3.41 -4.31 0.51
CA ASN A 368 -3.99 -3.08 1.01
C ASN A 368 -4.87 -2.43 -0.07
N LEU A 369 -4.31 -2.16 -1.25
CA LEU A 369 -4.95 -1.38 -2.30
C LEU A 369 -5.97 -2.16 -3.14
N ARG A 370 -5.83 -3.48 -3.30
CA ARG A 370 -6.76 -4.31 -4.09
C ARG A 370 -7.73 -5.11 -3.22
N LEU A 371 -7.22 -5.77 -2.18
CA LEU A 371 -8.08 -6.58 -1.31
C LEU A 371 -8.76 -5.74 -0.23
N GLY A 372 -8.28 -4.52 0.03
CA GLY A 372 -8.79 -3.70 1.14
C GLY A 372 -8.59 -4.41 2.48
N ARG A 373 -7.51 -5.20 2.61
CA ARG A 373 -7.19 -5.97 3.81
C ARG A 373 -5.87 -5.47 4.39
N PRO A 374 -5.71 -5.44 5.72
CA PRO A 374 -4.43 -5.10 6.30
C PRO A 374 -3.39 -6.14 5.89
N HIS A 375 -2.17 -5.69 5.68
CA HIS A 375 -1.04 -6.59 5.53
C HIS A 375 -0.56 -7.01 6.92
N ARG A 376 -0.57 -8.31 7.21
CA ARG A 376 0.16 -8.86 8.36
C ARG A 376 1.63 -8.83 8.02
N GLN A 377 2.41 -8.12 8.83
CA GLN A 377 3.84 -8.34 8.80
C GLN A 377 4.07 -9.75 9.35
N THR A 378 4.34 -10.73 8.48
CA THR A 378 4.77 -12.07 8.91
C THR A 378 6.10 -12.00 9.68
N PHE A 379 6.78 -10.87 9.58
CA PHE A 379 7.99 -10.48 10.29
C PHE A 379 7.65 -10.10 11.74
N GLY A 380 7.89 -11.00 12.68
CA GLY A 380 7.73 -10.71 14.10
C GLY A 380 6.81 -11.65 14.87
N GLN A 381 6.26 -12.71 14.25
CA GLN A 381 5.94 -13.88 15.05
C GLN A 381 7.24 -14.34 15.72
N GLU A 382 7.20 -14.62 17.02
CA GLU A 382 8.32 -15.23 17.71
C GLU A 382 8.54 -16.61 17.09
N ILE A 383 9.45 -16.66 16.12
CA ILE A 383 9.77 -17.88 15.43
C ILE A 383 10.48 -18.77 16.44
N LYS A 384 9.76 -19.78 16.96
CA LYS A 384 10.30 -20.67 17.98
C LYS A 384 11.44 -21.48 17.37
N PRO A 385 12.68 -21.36 17.88
CA PRO A 385 13.84 -22.08 17.33
C PRO A 385 13.61 -23.60 17.21
N GLY A 386 12.86 -24.17 18.16
CA GLY A 386 12.55 -25.61 18.18
C GLY A 386 11.84 -26.13 16.93
N VAL A 387 11.02 -25.31 16.27
CA VAL A 387 10.31 -25.71 15.05
C VAL A 387 11.27 -26.01 13.90
N PHE A 388 12.42 -25.32 13.83
CA PHE A 388 13.39 -25.57 12.76
C PHE A 388 14.26 -26.79 13.02
N LEU A 389 14.49 -27.14 14.29
CA LEU A 389 15.25 -28.33 14.64
C LEU A 389 14.55 -29.60 14.14
N GLU A 390 13.21 -29.62 14.20
CA GLU A 390 12.35 -30.69 13.69
C GLU A 390 12.17 -30.66 12.16
N ARG A 391 12.33 -29.49 11.54
CA ARG A 391 12.24 -29.30 10.07
C ARG A 391 13.55 -29.58 9.32
N ARG A 392 14.61 -29.98 10.02
CA ARG A 392 15.85 -30.38 9.35
C ARG A 392 15.59 -31.62 8.51
N GLU A 393 16.14 -31.64 7.31
CA GLU A 393 15.94 -32.72 6.36
C GLU A 393 17.28 -33.28 5.87
N GLU A 394 17.25 -34.52 5.41
CA GLU A 394 18.40 -35.17 4.78
C GLU A 394 18.42 -34.79 3.30
N TYR A 395 19.51 -34.14 2.86
CA TYR A 395 19.64 -33.68 1.49
C TYR A 395 20.11 -34.77 0.51
N GLY A 396 20.68 -35.86 1.00
CA GLY A 396 21.30 -36.91 0.19
C GLY A 396 22.64 -36.53 -0.49
N ALA A 397 23.00 -35.24 -0.47
CA ALA A 397 24.28 -34.70 -0.95
C ALA A 397 24.61 -33.38 -0.22
N GLU A 398 25.77 -32.77 -0.49
CA GLU A 398 26.12 -31.46 0.08
C GLU A 398 25.16 -30.36 -0.40
N VAL A 399 24.65 -30.47 -1.63
CA VAL A 399 23.72 -29.51 -2.22
C VAL A 399 22.46 -30.22 -2.72
N PRO A 400 21.25 -29.82 -2.26
CA PRO A 400 20.00 -30.35 -2.76
C PRO A 400 19.81 -30.13 -4.27
N ASP A 401 19.09 -31.04 -4.93
CA ASP A 401 18.92 -31.01 -6.39
C ASP A 401 18.24 -29.74 -6.90
N PHE A 402 17.28 -29.17 -6.14
CA PHE A 402 16.54 -27.97 -6.53
C PHE A 402 17.40 -26.70 -6.59
N VAL A 403 18.59 -26.70 -5.95
CA VAL A 403 19.46 -25.53 -5.85
C VAL A 403 20.11 -25.22 -7.20
N SER A 404 19.86 -24.05 -7.76
CA SER A 404 20.44 -23.62 -9.03
C SER A 404 21.81 -22.95 -8.87
N PHE A 405 22.01 -22.17 -7.80
CA PHE A 405 23.28 -21.47 -7.54
C PHE A 405 23.50 -21.22 -6.05
N LEU A 406 24.74 -20.89 -5.69
CA LEU A 406 25.16 -20.65 -4.30
C LEU A 406 25.55 -19.17 -4.10
N THR A 407 25.20 -18.61 -2.94
CA THR A 407 25.75 -17.34 -2.46
C THR A 407 26.33 -17.49 -1.06
N LEU A 408 27.17 -16.54 -0.65
CA LEU A 408 27.71 -16.48 0.70
C LEU A 408 27.39 -15.14 1.36
N GLY A 409 26.92 -15.17 2.60
CA GLY A 409 26.85 -14.02 3.48
C GLY A 409 27.93 -14.10 4.55
N GLY A 410 28.79 -13.10 4.61
CA GLY A 410 29.93 -13.05 5.53
C GLY A 410 29.80 -11.93 6.54
N ASP A 411 30.13 -12.23 7.80
CA ASP A 411 30.16 -11.27 8.90
C ASP A 411 31.53 -11.29 9.58
N VAL A 412 32.11 -10.11 9.78
CA VAL A 412 33.47 -9.94 10.30
C VAL A 412 33.39 -9.51 11.76
N GLN A 413 33.87 -10.38 12.65
CA GLN A 413 33.82 -10.16 14.09
C GLN A 413 35.23 -9.88 14.64
N SER A 414 35.32 -8.92 15.55
CA SER A 414 36.56 -8.48 16.20
C SER A 414 36.47 -8.58 17.73
N GLY A 415 37.60 -8.40 18.42
CA GLY A 415 37.65 -8.38 19.89
C GLY A 415 38.10 -9.72 20.46
N THR A 416 37.60 -10.09 21.64
CA THR A 416 38.08 -11.27 22.38
C THR A 416 37.78 -12.61 21.69
N ASN A 417 36.88 -12.63 20.72
CA ASN A 417 36.57 -13.81 19.88
C ASN A 417 36.55 -13.43 18.39
N ALA A 418 37.68 -12.90 17.92
CA ALA A 418 37.86 -12.48 16.53
C ALA A 418 37.76 -13.67 15.57
N ARG A 419 36.92 -13.52 14.55
CA ARG A 419 36.60 -14.57 13.56
C ARG A 419 35.88 -13.97 12.37
N ILE A 420 35.85 -14.70 11.26
CA ILE A 420 34.93 -14.44 10.16
C ILE A 420 33.91 -15.57 10.12
N GLU A 421 32.62 -15.23 10.16
CA GLU A 421 31.55 -16.20 9.94
C GLU A 421 31.02 -16.08 8.52
N GLY A 422 30.86 -17.21 7.84
CA GLY A 422 30.34 -17.26 6.47
C GLY A 422 29.31 -18.37 6.32
N ALA A 423 28.08 -18.01 5.92
CA ALA A 423 27.05 -18.99 5.60
C ALA A 423 26.90 -19.13 4.09
N VAL A 424 27.00 -20.36 3.59
CA VAL A 424 26.72 -20.69 2.18
C VAL A 424 25.26 -21.10 2.07
N TRP A 425 24.54 -20.40 1.21
CA TRP A 425 23.12 -20.63 0.92
C TRP A 425 22.93 -20.99 -0.54
N GLY A 426 22.16 -22.05 -0.78
CA GLY A 426 21.71 -22.46 -2.10
C GLY A 426 20.36 -21.85 -2.42
N TRP A 427 20.16 -21.47 -3.68
CA TRP A 427 18.95 -20.81 -4.17
C TRP A 427 18.39 -21.51 -5.39
N GLY A 428 17.10 -21.80 -5.38
CA GLY A 428 16.34 -22.38 -6.47
C GLY A 428 15.25 -21.45 -7.02
N PRO A 429 14.33 -21.99 -7.84
CA PRO A 429 13.20 -21.24 -8.38
C PRO A 429 12.34 -20.58 -7.28
N GLY A 430 11.84 -19.37 -7.54
CA GLY A 430 11.01 -18.63 -6.57
C GLY A 430 11.75 -18.22 -5.29
N LEU A 431 13.09 -18.23 -5.30
CA LEU A 431 13.93 -18.01 -4.12
C LEU A 431 13.65 -18.98 -2.97
N GLU A 432 13.22 -20.20 -3.29
CA GLU A 432 13.40 -21.33 -2.37
C GLU A 432 14.90 -21.45 -2.04
N CYS A 433 15.24 -21.67 -0.78
CA CYS A 433 16.63 -21.69 -0.35
C CYS A 433 16.94 -22.79 0.66
N ALA A 434 18.19 -23.24 0.62
CA ALA A 434 18.72 -24.25 1.51
C ALA A 434 20.02 -23.75 2.14
N LEU A 435 20.14 -23.88 3.46
CA LEU A 435 21.44 -23.72 4.11
C LEU A 435 22.33 -24.89 3.67
N ILE A 436 23.51 -24.60 3.11
CA ILE A 436 24.50 -25.62 2.74
C ILE A 436 25.47 -25.84 3.90
N GLY A 437 25.90 -24.75 4.55
CA GLY A 437 26.77 -24.81 5.70
C GLY A 437 27.07 -23.44 6.27
N HIS A 438 27.38 -23.41 7.56
CA HIS A 438 27.77 -22.23 8.30
C HIS A 438 29.20 -22.42 8.82
N PHE A 439 30.14 -21.62 8.32
CA PHE A 439 31.56 -21.79 8.54
C PHE A 439 32.07 -20.71 9.49
N VAL A 440 32.79 -21.11 10.52
CA VAL A 440 33.44 -20.21 11.48
C VAL A 440 34.94 -20.29 11.25
N ILE A 441 35.53 -19.20 10.77
CA ILE A 441 36.96 -19.08 10.47
C ILE A 441 37.61 -18.33 11.64
N PRO A 442 38.26 -19.03 12.59
CA PRO A 442 38.84 -18.39 13.76
C PRO A 442 40.07 -17.57 13.39
N GLY A 443 40.24 -16.41 14.04
CA GLY A 443 41.43 -15.58 13.88
C GLY A 443 41.10 -14.09 13.75
N ASP A 444 42.11 -13.25 14.00
CA ASP A 444 41.99 -11.80 13.89
C ASP A 444 41.90 -11.39 12.40
N PRO A 445 40.84 -10.69 11.96
CA PRO A 445 40.73 -10.16 10.60
C PRO A 445 41.85 -9.18 10.19
N ALA A 446 42.71 -8.74 11.10
CA ALA A 446 43.96 -8.06 10.73
C ALA A 446 44.98 -8.99 10.05
N GLN A 447 44.85 -10.30 10.23
CA GLN A 447 45.79 -11.32 9.74
C GLN A 447 45.40 -11.81 8.34
N PRO A 448 46.34 -11.83 7.36
CA PRO A 448 46.06 -12.29 6.00
C PRO A 448 45.58 -13.75 5.90
N GLU A 449 45.96 -14.60 6.86
CA GLU A 449 45.63 -16.03 6.89
C GLU A 449 44.11 -16.25 6.95
N VAL A 450 43.41 -15.47 7.76
CA VAL A 450 41.94 -15.57 7.95
C VAL A 450 41.22 -15.25 6.64
N TRP A 451 41.68 -14.24 5.91
CA TRP A 451 41.16 -13.88 4.59
C TRP A 451 41.49 -14.93 3.51
N ARG A 452 42.67 -15.54 3.57
CA ARG A 452 43.03 -16.65 2.68
C ARG A 452 42.09 -17.84 2.87
N ASP A 453 41.74 -18.15 4.12
CA ASP A 453 40.82 -19.25 4.43
C ASP A 453 39.39 -18.94 3.97
N LEU A 454 38.94 -17.68 4.10
CA LEU A 454 37.68 -17.22 3.50
C LEU A 454 37.70 -17.34 1.97
N ASP A 455 38.81 -16.98 1.34
CA ASP A 455 38.98 -17.11 -0.12
C ASP A 455 38.97 -18.57 -0.57
N ALA A 456 39.56 -19.47 0.22
CA ALA A 456 39.51 -20.91 -0.02
C ALA A 456 38.06 -21.43 0.06
N LEU A 457 37.27 -20.97 1.04
CA LEU A 457 35.85 -21.29 1.13
C LEU A 457 35.06 -20.78 -0.09
N LEU A 458 35.31 -19.55 -0.55
CA LEU A 458 34.67 -18.98 -1.74
C LEU A 458 35.02 -19.76 -3.03
N LYS A 459 36.21 -20.35 -3.09
CA LYS A 459 36.69 -21.18 -4.22
C LYS A 459 36.27 -22.65 -4.12
N ARG A 460 35.80 -23.09 -2.95
CA ARG A 460 35.39 -24.47 -2.72
C ARG A 460 34.29 -24.87 -3.70
N THR A 461 34.38 -26.12 -4.14
CA THR A 461 33.37 -26.77 -4.96
C THR A 461 32.49 -27.64 -4.07
N PHE A 462 31.17 -27.52 -4.24
CA PHE A 462 30.13 -28.26 -3.53
C PHE A 462 29.40 -29.17 -4.52
N LYS A 463 29.05 -30.39 -4.10
CA LYS A 463 28.50 -31.42 -4.99
C LYS A 463 27.01 -31.69 -4.75
N LYS A 464 26.26 -31.81 -5.84
CA LYS A 464 24.90 -32.36 -5.87
C LYS A 464 24.90 -33.89 -5.92
N GLY A 465 23.73 -34.50 -5.71
CA GLY A 465 23.55 -35.96 -5.79
C GLY A 465 23.84 -36.52 -7.19
N ASP A 466 23.57 -35.74 -8.24
CA ASP A 466 23.86 -36.07 -9.63
C ASP A 466 25.35 -35.88 -10.04
N GLY A 467 26.19 -35.42 -9.11
CA GLY A 467 27.60 -35.12 -9.35
C GLY A 467 27.90 -33.72 -9.89
N THR A 468 26.88 -32.89 -10.12
CA THR A 468 27.05 -31.49 -10.54
C THR A 468 27.84 -30.70 -9.49
N GLU A 469 28.87 -29.99 -9.94
CA GLU A 469 29.75 -29.19 -9.12
C GLU A 469 29.36 -27.70 -9.15
N LEU A 470 29.00 -27.15 -7.98
CA LEU A 470 28.65 -25.75 -7.79
C LEU A 470 29.72 -25.02 -6.96
N ARG A 471 29.89 -23.72 -7.23
CA ARG A 471 30.74 -22.81 -6.44
C ARG A 471 29.93 -21.59 -6.02
N VAL A 472 30.42 -20.87 -5.02
CA VAL A 472 29.82 -19.60 -4.60
C VAL A 472 29.86 -18.60 -5.77
N ARG A 473 28.69 -18.19 -6.26
CA ARG A 473 28.55 -17.32 -7.44
C ARG A 473 28.73 -15.86 -7.10
N ALA A 474 28.34 -15.46 -5.90
CA ALA A 474 28.52 -14.13 -5.33
C ALA A 474 28.56 -14.18 -3.81
N ALA A 475 29.21 -13.19 -3.19
CA ALA A 475 29.28 -13.05 -1.75
C ALA A 475 29.10 -11.61 -1.31
N ALA A 476 28.42 -11.40 -0.18
CA ALA A 476 28.32 -10.10 0.48
C ALA A 476 28.95 -10.19 1.86
N ILE A 477 30.00 -9.39 2.10
CA ILE A 477 30.80 -9.39 3.32
C ILE A 477 30.59 -8.07 4.06
N ASP A 478 30.18 -8.13 5.32
CA ASP A 478 29.96 -6.92 6.12
C ASP A 478 31.26 -6.17 6.40
N SER A 479 31.23 -4.88 6.11
CA SER A 479 32.31 -3.95 6.42
C SER A 479 31.92 -2.96 7.52
N GLY A 480 30.73 -3.10 8.10
CA GLY A 480 30.15 -2.20 9.10
C GLY A 480 30.79 -2.27 10.50
N GLY A 481 31.62 -3.28 10.75
CA GLY A 481 32.35 -3.49 12.01
C GLY A 481 33.77 -2.92 12.02
N HIS A 482 34.62 -3.47 12.89
CA HIS A 482 36.06 -3.24 12.90
C HIS A 482 36.73 -3.91 11.69
N HIS A 483 37.91 -3.43 11.25
CA HIS A 483 38.63 -3.91 10.04
C HIS A 483 37.95 -3.60 8.69
N THR A 484 37.27 -2.45 8.60
CA THR A 484 36.63 -1.97 7.38
C THR A 484 37.59 -1.89 6.17
N ALA A 485 38.86 -1.53 6.39
CA ALA A 485 39.84 -1.36 5.31
C ALA A 485 40.24 -2.70 4.69
N GLU A 486 40.43 -3.72 5.52
CA GLU A 486 40.79 -5.08 5.14
C GLU A 486 39.65 -5.75 4.37
N THR A 487 38.40 -5.60 4.85
CA THR A 487 37.21 -6.07 4.11
C THR A 487 37.11 -5.42 2.72
N TYR A 488 37.35 -4.11 2.64
CA TYR A 488 37.33 -3.39 1.37
C TYR A 488 38.42 -3.86 0.41
N ALA A 489 39.65 -4.04 0.91
CA ALA A 489 40.77 -4.53 0.11
C ALA A 489 40.47 -5.93 -0.44
N PHE A 490 40.05 -6.85 0.44
CA PHE A 490 39.72 -8.23 0.08
C PHE A 490 38.64 -8.32 -1.00
N CYS A 491 37.53 -7.58 -0.82
CA CYS A 491 36.42 -7.60 -1.76
C CYS A 491 36.77 -6.90 -3.09
N THR A 492 37.52 -5.80 -3.04
CA THR A 492 37.90 -5.04 -4.25
C THR A 492 38.80 -5.88 -5.16
N GLU A 493 39.78 -6.58 -4.61
CA GLU A 493 40.63 -7.52 -5.36
C GLU A 493 39.82 -8.64 -6.03
N ARG A 494 38.69 -9.02 -5.43
CA ARG A 494 37.84 -10.15 -5.85
C ARG A 494 36.55 -9.71 -6.55
N ARG A 495 36.47 -8.45 -6.97
CA ARG A 495 35.29 -7.88 -7.63
C ARG A 495 34.85 -8.67 -8.87
N LYS A 496 35.79 -9.21 -9.65
CA LYS A 496 35.50 -10.07 -10.82
C LYS A 496 34.75 -11.36 -10.45
N ARG A 497 34.99 -11.89 -9.25
CA ARG A 497 34.26 -13.04 -8.68
C ARG A 497 32.98 -12.65 -7.94
N ARG A 498 32.54 -11.39 -8.04
CA ARG A 498 31.31 -10.87 -7.41
C ARG A 498 31.31 -11.01 -5.88
N VAL A 499 32.46 -10.73 -5.28
CA VAL A 499 32.61 -10.58 -3.82
C VAL A 499 32.50 -9.09 -3.50
N TRP A 500 31.51 -8.72 -2.69
CA TRP A 500 31.16 -7.33 -2.42
C TRP A 500 31.26 -6.99 -0.93
N ALA A 501 31.91 -5.87 -0.63
CA ALA A 501 31.81 -5.27 0.69
C ALA A 501 30.48 -4.52 0.81
N ILE A 502 29.73 -4.80 1.87
CA ILE A 502 28.41 -4.20 2.12
C ILE A 502 28.41 -3.42 3.43
N LYS A 503 27.58 -2.38 3.48
CA LYS A 503 27.33 -1.58 4.68
C LYS A 503 25.86 -1.19 4.75
N GLY A 504 25.23 -1.37 5.91
CA GLY A 504 23.84 -0.95 6.14
C GLY A 504 23.65 0.56 6.01
N LYS A 505 22.59 0.99 5.32
CA LYS A 505 22.13 2.39 5.34
C LYS A 505 21.52 2.74 6.69
N SER A 506 21.66 4.01 7.09
CA SER A 506 20.92 4.55 8.22
C SER A 506 19.45 4.74 7.81
N GLU A 507 18.57 3.91 8.35
CA GLU A 507 17.14 3.90 8.03
C GLU A 507 16.34 4.52 9.19
N ALA A 508 15.90 5.78 9.01
CA ALA A 508 15.15 6.50 10.02
C ALA A 508 13.72 5.95 10.18
N ARG A 509 13.26 5.79 11.43
CA ARG A 509 11.89 5.32 11.77
C ARG A 509 11.51 4.01 11.08
N GLY A 510 12.48 3.10 10.94
CA GLY A 510 12.25 1.80 10.30
C GLY A 510 11.90 1.92 8.81
N SER A 511 12.40 2.92 8.09
CA SER A 511 12.20 2.95 6.63
C SER A 511 12.81 1.72 5.95
N ARG A 512 12.19 1.26 4.85
CA ARG A 512 12.70 0.17 4.00
C ARG A 512 13.26 0.76 2.72
N THR A 513 14.57 0.92 2.63
CA THR A 513 15.21 1.32 1.38
C THR A 513 15.50 0.10 0.53
N LYS A 514 15.66 0.29 -0.78
CA LYS A 514 15.97 -0.80 -1.72
C LYS A 514 17.21 -1.59 -1.22
N VAL A 515 17.08 -2.92 -1.18
CA VAL A 515 18.12 -3.84 -0.67
C VAL A 515 19.47 -3.57 -1.35
N TRP A 516 19.49 -3.54 -2.68
CA TRP A 516 20.70 -3.28 -3.46
C TRP A 516 20.71 -1.85 -4.05
N PRO A 517 21.80 -1.06 -3.88
CA PRO A 517 21.87 0.29 -4.40
C PRO A 517 22.09 0.32 -5.93
N ARG A 518 21.76 1.44 -6.57
CA ARG A 518 21.98 1.63 -8.02
C ARG A 518 23.47 1.67 -8.38
N LEU A 519 24.29 2.27 -7.53
CA LEU A 519 25.74 2.41 -7.72
C LEU A 519 26.46 2.09 -6.41
N PRO A 520 27.68 1.50 -6.48
CA PRO A 520 28.54 1.40 -5.31
C PRO A 520 29.00 2.78 -4.85
N SER A 521 29.29 2.89 -3.56
CA SER A 521 30.11 3.97 -3.01
C SER A 521 31.58 3.62 -3.17
N SER A 522 32.43 4.62 -3.38
CA SER A 522 33.88 4.40 -3.53
C SER A 522 34.69 5.51 -2.89
N LYS A 523 35.82 5.17 -2.28
CA LYS A 523 36.79 6.13 -1.73
C LYS A 523 38.19 5.51 -1.80
N LEU A 524 39.17 6.25 -2.34
CA LEU A 524 40.57 5.83 -2.42
C LEU A 524 40.77 4.42 -3.02
N GLY A 525 40.05 4.11 -4.10
CA GLY A 525 40.14 2.81 -4.80
C GLY A 525 39.33 1.67 -4.16
N ALA A 526 38.89 1.80 -2.92
CA ALA A 526 37.97 0.85 -2.28
C ALA A 526 36.51 1.10 -2.71
N SER A 527 35.75 0.03 -2.93
CA SER A 527 34.30 0.11 -3.26
C SER A 527 33.46 -0.68 -2.26
N TRP A 528 32.32 -0.12 -1.85
CA TRP A 528 31.33 -0.76 -0.98
C TRP A 528 29.90 -0.42 -1.38
N TYR A 529 28.95 -1.25 -0.96
CA TYR A 529 27.54 -1.12 -1.33
C TYR A 529 26.70 -0.76 -0.10
N MET A 530 26.04 0.40 -0.15
CA MET A 530 25.12 0.86 0.89
C MET A 530 23.75 0.18 0.72
N ILE A 531 23.47 -0.84 1.54
CA ILE A 531 22.30 -1.72 1.40
C ILE A 531 21.13 -1.28 2.30
N GLY A 532 19.90 -1.58 1.86
CA GLY A 532 18.69 -1.45 2.68
C GLY A 532 18.57 -2.62 3.65
N GLY A 533 18.99 -2.42 4.91
CA GLY A 533 19.12 -3.48 5.89
C GLY A 533 17.79 -4.01 6.39
N ASN A 534 16.78 -3.15 6.56
CA ASN A 534 15.44 -3.55 6.99
C ASN A 534 14.74 -4.37 5.91
N ALA A 535 14.80 -3.93 4.64
CA ALA A 535 14.18 -4.67 3.53
C ALA A 535 14.82 -6.05 3.31
N ALA A 536 16.14 -6.19 3.54
CA ALA A 536 16.81 -7.48 3.43
C ALA A 536 16.40 -8.45 4.56
N ARG A 537 16.25 -7.93 5.79
CA ARG A 537 15.70 -8.68 6.94
C ARG A 537 14.24 -9.07 6.72
N ASP A 538 13.44 -8.17 6.17
CA ASP A 538 12.07 -8.42 5.71
C ASP A 538 12.03 -9.40 4.53
N PHE A 539 13.14 -9.80 3.91
CA PHE A 539 13.10 -10.97 3.04
C PHE A 539 13.48 -12.21 3.82
N ALA A 540 14.68 -12.21 4.39
CA ALA A 540 15.27 -13.38 5.04
C ALA A 540 14.36 -13.95 6.15
N TYR A 541 13.94 -13.13 7.10
CA TYR A 541 13.16 -13.61 8.23
C TYR A 541 11.71 -13.94 7.89
N GLY A 542 11.19 -13.43 6.78
CA GLY A 542 9.86 -13.81 6.29
C GLY A 542 9.88 -15.14 5.59
N SER A 543 10.96 -15.43 4.88
CA SER A 543 11.19 -16.74 4.28
C SER A 543 11.20 -17.82 5.37
N LEU A 544 11.74 -17.53 6.56
CA LEU A 544 11.69 -18.46 7.71
C LEU A 544 10.27 -18.83 8.15
N THR A 545 9.28 -17.97 7.91
CA THR A 545 7.87 -18.23 8.25
C THR A 545 7.13 -19.10 7.23
N VAL A 546 7.73 -19.34 6.07
CA VAL A 546 7.16 -20.18 5.02
C VAL A 546 7.27 -21.65 5.43
N THR A 547 6.13 -22.30 5.59
CA THR A 547 6.01 -23.71 6.00
C THR A 547 5.94 -24.67 4.82
N ASP A 548 5.31 -24.26 3.73
CA ASP A 548 5.08 -25.12 2.56
C ASP A 548 6.26 -25.06 1.59
N PRO A 549 6.67 -26.19 0.97
CA PRO A 549 7.67 -26.19 -0.09
C PRO A 549 7.30 -25.28 -1.27
N GLY A 550 8.30 -24.65 -1.88
CA GLY A 550 8.14 -23.74 -3.02
C GLY A 550 8.73 -22.34 -2.78
N PRO A 551 8.17 -21.28 -3.41
CA PRO A 551 8.75 -19.94 -3.36
C PRO A 551 9.02 -19.48 -1.92
N ARG A 552 10.25 -19.00 -1.69
CA ARG A 552 10.77 -18.53 -0.40
C ARG A 552 10.84 -19.57 0.73
N HIS A 553 10.54 -20.84 0.48
CA HIS A 553 10.70 -21.87 1.50
C HIS A 553 12.17 -22.01 1.91
N VAL A 554 12.42 -22.21 3.21
CA VAL A 554 13.77 -22.33 3.78
C VAL A 554 13.98 -23.74 4.31
N ARG A 555 15.04 -24.39 3.80
CA ARG A 555 15.44 -25.76 4.15
C ARG A 555 16.74 -25.75 4.96
N PHE A 556 16.82 -26.68 5.90
CA PHE A 556 17.98 -26.85 6.77
C PHE A 556 18.47 -28.30 6.74
N PRO A 557 19.79 -28.53 6.66
CA PRO A 557 20.34 -29.87 6.60
C PRO A 557 20.37 -30.51 7.99
N ILE A 558 20.13 -31.82 8.05
CA ILE A 558 20.56 -32.66 9.18
C ILE A 558 22.10 -32.73 9.20
N GLU A 559 22.71 -32.98 8.04
CA GLU A 559 24.16 -33.02 7.85
C GLU A 559 24.63 -31.87 6.96
N PRO A 560 25.17 -30.77 7.53
CA PRO A 560 25.67 -29.67 6.73
C PRO A 560 26.99 -30.03 6.02
N ALA A 561 27.36 -29.26 4.99
CA ALA A 561 28.57 -29.48 4.21
C ALA A 561 29.83 -29.53 5.08
N ARG A 562 30.79 -30.38 4.70
CA ARG A 562 32.02 -30.63 5.49
C ARG A 562 32.71 -29.34 5.93
N GLY A 563 33.07 -29.23 7.21
CA GLY A 563 33.71 -28.03 7.78
C GLY A 563 32.74 -26.95 8.27
N SER A 564 31.43 -27.13 8.06
CA SER A 564 30.40 -26.34 8.73
C SER A 564 30.36 -26.66 10.24
N ARG A 565 29.93 -25.69 11.05
CA ARG A 565 29.44 -25.97 12.41
C ARG A 565 28.16 -26.80 12.36
N SER A 566 27.83 -27.42 13.49
CA SER A 566 26.55 -28.11 13.70
C SER A 566 25.37 -27.14 13.59
N ILE A 567 24.28 -27.60 12.95
CA ILE A 567 23.00 -26.87 12.85
C ILE A 567 22.10 -27.36 13.99
N ASP A 568 22.37 -26.84 15.18
CA ASP A 568 21.75 -27.19 16.45
C ASP A 568 20.80 -26.10 16.97
N ALA A 569 20.29 -26.28 18.19
CA ALA A 569 19.39 -25.31 18.82
C ALA A 569 20.03 -23.91 18.93
N GLU A 570 21.33 -23.81 19.24
CA GLU A 570 22.04 -22.52 19.34
C GLU A 570 22.14 -21.85 17.97
N TYR A 571 22.37 -22.60 16.89
CA TYR A 571 22.30 -22.04 15.54
C TYR A 571 20.94 -21.40 15.26
N PHE A 572 19.84 -22.12 15.54
CA PHE A 572 18.50 -21.60 15.31
C PHE A 572 18.15 -20.43 16.23
N GLU A 573 18.62 -20.44 17.47
CA GLU A 573 18.47 -19.30 18.36
C GLU A 573 19.17 -18.06 17.82
N GLN A 574 20.37 -18.19 17.26
CA GLN A 574 21.08 -17.09 16.63
C GLN A 574 20.38 -16.65 15.33
N LEU A 575 19.85 -17.59 14.55
CA LEU A 575 19.12 -17.32 13.30
C LEU A 575 17.86 -16.47 13.54
N THR A 576 17.16 -16.71 14.64
CA THR A 576 15.88 -16.03 14.96
C THR A 576 16.04 -14.92 16.02
N ARG A 577 17.26 -14.52 16.37
CA ARG A 577 17.50 -13.63 17.52
C ARG A 577 17.14 -12.17 17.25
N GLU A 578 17.30 -11.71 16.01
CA GLU A 578 16.82 -10.37 15.62
C GLU A 578 15.29 -10.34 15.66
N LYS A 579 14.71 -9.37 16.37
CA LYS A 579 13.26 -9.23 16.53
C LYS A 579 12.78 -7.96 15.86
N LEU A 580 11.63 -8.03 15.19
CA LEU A 580 10.95 -6.84 14.72
C LEU A 580 10.13 -6.24 15.86
N VAL A 581 10.45 -5.01 16.25
CA VAL A 581 9.76 -4.27 17.31
C VAL A 581 8.74 -3.33 16.70
N VAL A 582 7.50 -3.38 17.21
CA VAL A 582 6.41 -2.50 16.78
C VAL A 582 6.31 -1.30 17.72
N HIS A 583 6.62 -0.10 17.21
CA HIS A 583 6.47 1.14 17.97
C HIS A 583 5.04 1.68 17.83
N GLN A 584 4.09 1.07 18.54
CA GLN A 584 2.64 1.37 18.40
C GLN A 584 2.27 2.85 18.53
N ARG A 585 2.94 3.61 19.41
CA ARG A 585 2.69 5.05 19.59
C ARG A 585 3.22 5.91 18.45
N LEU A 586 4.22 5.42 17.72
CA LEU A 586 4.92 6.16 16.67
C LEU A 586 4.56 5.68 15.26
N GLY A 587 3.81 4.58 15.13
CA GLY A 587 3.25 4.10 13.87
C GLY A 587 4.23 3.39 12.93
N PHE A 588 5.39 2.93 13.41
CA PHE A 588 6.38 2.22 12.57
C PHE A 588 6.92 0.94 13.24
N THR A 589 7.59 0.09 12.44
CA THR A 589 8.28 -1.13 12.91
C THR A 589 9.76 -1.07 12.61
N GLU A 590 10.61 -1.61 13.49
CA GLU A 590 12.07 -1.55 13.37
C GLU A 590 12.71 -2.87 13.81
N TRP A 591 13.74 -3.33 13.07
CA TRP A 591 14.51 -4.51 13.46
C TRP A 591 15.47 -4.15 14.60
N GLN A 592 15.30 -4.79 15.74
CA GLN A 592 16.14 -4.58 16.90
C GLN A 592 17.36 -5.50 16.87
N LYS A 593 18.56 -4.90 16.90
CA LYS A 593 19.82 -5.63 17.06
C LYS A 593 19.93 -6.21 18.48
N PRO A 594 20.12 -7.54 18.64
CA PRO A 594 20.24 -8.16 19.95
C PRO A 594 21.62 -7.91 20.58
N LYS A 595 21.71 -8.08 21.90
CA LYS A 595 22.99 -7.98 22.63
C LYS A 595 23.83 -9.25 22.56
N ALA A 596 23.21 -10.41 22.34
CA ALA A 596 23.89 -11.69 22.22
C ALA A 596 24.22 -12.01 20.74
N ALA A 597 25.03 -13.06 20.54
CA ALA A 597 25.43 -13.57 19.22
C ALA A 597 24.21 -13.77 18.29
N HIS A 598 24.26 -13.34 17.03
CA HIS A 598 23.15 -13.44 16.07
C HIS A 598 23.67 -13.61 14.63
N GLU A 599 24.90 -14.08 14.50
CA GLU A 599 25.66 -14.13 13.25
C GLU A 599 25.00 -15.07 12.23
N ALA A 600 24.34 -16.15 12.66
CA ALA A 600 23.56 -17.02 11.78
C ALA A 600 22.46 -16.26 11.00
N GLY A 601 21.71 -15.38 11.67
CA GLY A 601 20.69 -14.53 11.05
C GLY A 601 21.29 -13.50 10.10
N VAL A 602 22.36 -12.85 10.55
CA VAL A 602 23.08 -11.83 9.77
C VAL A 602 23.68 -12.42 8.49
N CYS A 603 24.36 -13.56 8.57
CA CYS A 603 24.90 -14.25 7.40
C CYS A 603 23.80 -14.68 6.42
N PHE A 604 22.62 -15.08 6.88
CA PHE A 604 21.50 -15.38 5.99
C PHE A 604 21.00 -14.13 5.25
N VAL A 605 20.81 -13.01 5.98
CA VAL A 605 20.43 -11.72 5.39
C VAL A 605 21.44 -11.30 4.32
N TYR A 606 22.74 -11.45 4.58
CA TYR A 606 23.79 -11.05 3.64
C TYR A 606 23.91 -12.01 2.45
N ALA A 607 23.65 -13.31 2.63
CA ALA A 607 23.56 -14.24 1.51
C ALA A 607 22.44 -13.84 0.54
N TYR A 608 21.30 -13.36 1.06
CA TYR A 608 20.23 -12.80 0.24
C TYR A 608 20.62 -11.47 -0.41
N VAL A 609 21.33 -10.59 0.30
CA VAL A 609 21.87 -9.35 -0.29
C VAL A 609 22.76 -9.66 -1.51
N ALA A 610 23.56 -10.72 -1.46
CA ALA A 610 24.35 -11.17 -2.61
C ALA A 610 23.46 -11.62 -3.79
N VAL A 611 22.32 -12.24 -3.52
CA VAL A 611 21.32 -12.53 -4.57
C VAL A 611 20.82 -11.23 -5.20
N CYS A 612 20.44 -10.23 -4.40
CA CYS A 612 20.00 -8.92 -4.88
C CYS A 612 21.06 -8.21 -5.73
N GLY A 613 22.34 -8.36 -5.38
CA GLY A 613 23.46 -7.87 -6.19
C GLY A 613 23.59 -8.55 -7.54
N LEU A 614 23.36 -9.86 -7.61
CA LEU A 614 23.33 -10.60 -8.87
C LEU A 614 22.20 -10.12 -9.79
N GLN A 615 20.97 -10.00 -9.29
CA GLN A 615 19.82 -9.57 -10.11
C GLN A 615 20.00 -8.13 -10.64
N ALA A 616 20.61 -7.25 -9.84
CA ALA A 616 20.90 -5.89 -10.26
C ALA A 616 21.88 -5.82 -11.45
N MET A 617 22.73 -6.84 -11.63
CA MET A 617 23.71 -6.90 -12.72
C MET A 617 23.15 -7.60 -13.97
N SER A 618 22.28 -8.60 -13.82
CA SER A 618 21.78 -9.37 -14.96
C SER A 618 20.56 -8.76 -15.65
N GLY A 619 19.88 -7.77 -15.04
CA GLY A 619 18.73 -7.04 -15.60
C GLY A 619 17.49 -7.90 -15.90
N ARG A 620 17.66 -9.22 -15.88
CA ARG A 620 16.70 -10.29 -16.11
C ARG A 620 17.03 -11.37 -15.08
N TYR A 621 16.00 -11.88 -14.40
CA TYR A 621 15.99 -13.02 -13.47
C TYR A 621 16.29 -12.74 -12.00
N VAL A 622 15.27 -13.08 -11.19
CA VAL A 622 15.36 -14.00 -10.04
C VAL A 622 14.02 -14.72 -9.72
N ALA A 623 12.87 -14.26 -10.22
CA ALA A 623 11.59 -14.94 -9.94
C ALA A 623 11.33 -16.28 -10.69
N LEU A 624 12.15 -16.64 -11.70
CA LEU A 624 11.82 -17.72 -12.66
C LEU A 624 12.79 -18.92 -12.73
N GLY A 625 13.81 -19.03 -11.87
CA GLY A 625 14.63 -20.25 -11.80
C GLY A 625 15.48 -20.57 -13.05
N LYS A 626 15.89 -19.57 -13.84
CA LYS A 626 16.84 -19.77 -14.96
C LYS A 626 18.21 -19.15 -14.66
N LEU A 627 19.27 -19.92 -14.91
CA LEU A 627 20.67 -19.50 -14.89
C LEU A 627 21.02 -18.70 -16.17
N PRO A 628 21.90 -17.68 -16.12
CA PRO A 628 22.63 -17.23 -17.30
C PRO A 628 23.69 -18.25 -17.72
N GLU A 629 23.94 -18.36 -19.02
CA GLU A 629 25.00 -19.22 -19.57
C GLU A 629 26.40 -18.81 -19.06
N ARG A 630 27.30 -19.79 -18.98
CA ARG A 630 28.70 -19.62 -18.59
C ARG A 630 29.42 -18.72 -19.61
N GLU A 631 29.78 -17.49 -19.22
CA GLU A 631 30.91 -16.80 -19.82
C GLU A 631 32.19 -17.18 -19.04
N ASP A 632 32.69 -18.39 -19.22
CA ASP A 632 34.03 -18.77 -18.79
C ASP A 632 34.78 -19.27 -20.05
N GLY A 633 35.59 -18.39 -20.67
CA GLY A 633 36.66 -18.83 -21.56
C GLY A 633 37.83 -19.39 -20.73
N PRO A 634 38.54 -20.43 -21.18
CA PRO A 634 39.60 -21.05 -20.39
C PRO A 634 40.79 -20.10 -20.20
N ASP A 635 41.28 -20.03 -18.96
CA ASP A 635 42.57 -19.43 -18.59
C ASP A 635 43.70 -20.25 -19.23
N ASP A 636 44.46 -19.65 -20.17
CA ASP A 636 45.80 -20.09 -20.54
C ASP A 636 46.74 -18.87 -20.55
N PRO A 637 47.98 -18.97 -20.03
CA PRO A 637 48.88 -17.82 -19.88
C PRO A 637 49.60 -17.52 -21.20
N ALA A 638 49.35 -16.36 -21.80
CA ALA A 638 50.07 -15.91 -22.99
C ALA A 638 51.41 -15.25 -22.62
N GLU A 639 52.52 -15.84 -23.07
CA GLU A 639 53.82 -15.18 -23.20
C GLU A 639 53.77 -14.05 -24.25
N PRO A 640 54.63 -13.02 -24.15
CA PRO A 640 54.57 -11.85 -25.01
C PRO A 640 55.41 -12.05 -26.29
N SER A 641 54.86 -11.68 -27.46
CA SER A 641 55.67 -11.47 -28.67
C SER A 641 55.49 -10.06 -29.22
N GLU A 642 56.60 -9.33 -29.27
CA GLU A 642 56.79 -8.08 -30.00
C GLU A 642 56.97 -8.30 -31.52
N ALA A 643 56.90 -7.17 -32.23
CA ALA A 643 57.28 -6.90 -33.63
C ALA A 643 56.27 -7.33 -34.72
N GLN A 644 56.03 -6.60 -35.82
CA GLN A 644 56.15 -5.19 -36.25
C GLN A 644 55.80 -5.19 -37.76
N ALA A 645 55.31 -4.03 -38.26
CA ALA A 645 55.48 -3.53 -39.62
C ALA A 645 54.69 -4.15 -40.81
N ALA A 646 53.57 -3.47 -41.12
CA ALA A 646 53.27 -2.75 -42.37
C ALA A 646 53.39 -3.45 -43.75
N SER A 647 52.24 -3.51 -44.45
CA SER A 647 52.08 -2.86 -45.77
C SER A 647 50.58 -2.61 -46.08
N GLU A 648 50.30 -1.44 -46.65
CA GLU A 648 48.99 -0.97 -47.11
C GLU A 648 48.58 -1.61 -48.44
N ALA A 649 47.29 -1.92 -48.62
CA ALA A 649 46.46 -1.37 -49.70
C ALA A 649 45.03 -1.96 -49.70
N ASP A 650 44.09 -1.02 -49.58
CA ASP A 650 42.74 -0.94 -50.17
C ASP A 650 41.52 -1.76 -49.71
N ALA A 651 40.48 -0.94 -49.52
CA ALA A 651 39.04 -1.17 -49.62
C ALA A 651 38.29 -1.86 -48.47
N LYS A 652 37.72 -1.03 -47.58
CA LYS A 652 36.32 -1.16 -47.13
C LYS A 652 35.76 0.17 -46.55
N PRO A 653 34.43 0.40 -46.67
CA PRO A 653 33.78 1.69 -46.47
C PRO A 653 33.58 2.05 -44.99
N GLN A 654 33.73 3.35 -44.68
CA GLN A 654 33.54 3.94 -43.35
C GLN A 654 32.07 4.00 -42.95
N ALA A 655 31.79 3.48 -41.76
CA ALA A 655 30.59 3.76 -40.98
C ALA A 655 30.72 5.14 -40.33
N VAL A 656 29.71 5.98 -40.53
CA VAL A 656 29.62 7.35 -40.03
C VAL A 656 29.32 7.36 -38.52
N GLU A 657 30.11 8.12 -37.77
CA GLU A 657 29.84 8.51 -36.39
C GLU A 657 28.44 9.13 -36.26
N ARG A 658 27.57 8.53 -35.44
CA ARG A 658 26.37 9.21 -34.95
C ARG A 658 26.76 10.15 -33.81
N GLN A 659 27.01 11.41 -34.14
CA GLN A 659 26.93 12.51 -33.19
C GLN A 659 25.49 12.60 -32.64
N VAL A 660 25.31 12.28 -31.36
CA VAL A 660 24.08 12.61 -30.63
C VAL A 660 24.20 14.06 -30.18
N VAL A 661 23.61 14.97 -30.95
CA VAL A 661 23.38 16.36 -30.56
C VAL A 661 22.33 16.36 -29.45
N ALA A 662 22.78 16.54 -28.21
CA ALA A 662 21.92 16.87 -27.09
C ALA A 662 21.55 18.35 -27.16
N THR A 663 20.46 18.69 -27.84
CA THR A 663 19.86 20.03 -27.78
C THR A 663 19.19 20.20 -26.42
N ARG A 664 19.91 20.81 -25.47
CA ARG A 664 19.37 21.26 -24.19
C ARG A 664 18.48 22.46 -24.46
N ALA A 665 17.16 22.25 -24.51
CA ALA A 665 16.21 23.36 -24.48
C ALA A 665 16.39 24.15 -23.18
N GLN A 666 16.74 25.44 -23.30
CA GLN A 666 16.75 26.37 -22.19
C GLN A 666 15.31 26.60 -21.70
N PRO A 667 15.06 26.69 -20.38
CA PRO A 667 13.76 27.13 -19.89
C PRO A 667 13.52 28.59 -20.34
N ALA A 668 12.32 28.85 -20.85
CA ALA A 668 11.90 30.20 -21.23
C ALA A 668 12.01 31.15 -20.03
N LYS A 669 12.61 32.31 -20.26
CA LYS A 669 12.71 33.41 -19.30
C LYS A 669 11.28 33.86 -18.93
N ALA A 670 10.98 33.93 -17.63
CA ALA A 670 9.73 34.52 -17.15
C ALA A 670 9.63 35.98 -17.64
N PRO A 671 8.45 36.48 -18.04
CA PRO A 671 8.30 37.89 -18.42
C PRO A 671 8.55 38.78 -17.20
N ASP A 672 9.26 39.88 -17.41
CA ASP A 672 9.52 40.90 -16.39
C ASP A 672 8.20 41.47 -15.88
N TRP A 673 7.84 41.11 -14.65
CA TRP A 673 6.72 41.71 -13.92
C TRP A 673 7.21 42.96 -13.21
N GLU A 674 6.84 44.14 -13.72
CA GLU A 674 6.96 45.41 -13.00
C GLU A 674 5.78 45.56 -12.02
N PRO A 675 6.02 45.87 -10.74
CA PRO A 675 4.95 46.17 -9.81
C PRO A 675 4.25 47.49 -10.18
N PRO A 676 2.91 47.58 -10.07
CA PRO A 676 2.20 48.81 -10.39
C PRO A 676 2.62 49.93 -9.41
N ARG A 677 3.02 51.07 -9.98
CA ARG A 677 3.34 52.30 -9.25
C ARG A 677 2.15 52.68 -8.35
N LYS A 678 2.41 52.83 -7.04
CA LYS A 678 1.48 53.42 -6.07
C LYS A 678 0.98 54.77 -6.59
N ARG A 679 -0.28 54.84 -7.03
CA ARG A 679 -1.02 56.11 -7.07
C ARG A 679 -1.43 56.44 -5.64
N GLN A 680 -0.74 57.40 -5.03
CA GLN A 680 -1.30 58.17 -3.94
C GLN A 680 -2.44 59.01 -4.51
N SER A 681 -3.67 58.75 -4.08
CA SER A 681 -4.75 59.73 -4.13
C SER A 681 -5.21 59.99 -2.70
N LYS A 682 -4.93 61.21 -2.25
CA LYS A 682 -5.51 61.83 -1.06
C LYS A 682 -7.03 62.03 -1.27
N TRP A 683 -7.71 62.14 -0.12
CA TRP A 683 -9.03 62.73 0.13
C TRP A 683 -10.18 61.75 0.39
N LEU A 684 -10.57 61.75 1.67
CA LEU A 684 -11.87 61.51 2.30
C LEU A 684 -12.50 60.11 2.19
#